data_AF-A0A6C0LSF8-F1
#
_entry.id   AF-A0A6C0LSF8-F1
#
_cell.length_a   1.000
_cell.length_b   1.000
_cell.length_c   1.000
_cell.angle_alpha   90.00
_cell.angle_beta   90.00
_cell.angle_gamma   90.00
#
_symmetry.space_group_name_H-M   'P 1'
#
loop_
_entity.id
_entity.type
_entity.pdbx_description
1 polymer ?
#
loop_
_entity_poly.entity_id
_entity_poly.type
_entity_poly.pdbx_seq_one_letter_code
_entity_poly.pdbx_strand_id
1 'polypeptide(L)'
;MLIFEYSQLKNELDYHNALKNERHINLHLGQLKLFFTELFFLAKKAKHINKVLYIGAATGYHISKLADLFPKLQFDLWDPGRFDVSPRPNIKIYNQFFTDTDAHKYKKEGTNILFMCDIRTIKIAEFKKNKDIEKMDELVEDDMMMQAKWAKIINPKWTYLKMRLPYEDEKMKYLTGKIYLQPYSPQSTEMRLLTNNYETYIEYNSKEVDEKMAYFNFKIRPFFHSNKWKTIMDMYSLKNNWDNYIALTITYYFLKRQHHIQSKYDTGKYFMNIINFHIMKFGDKYNNVLFDMSSMIFFKKYDLENIRVELWKNFLDEVSSSISQIVNISTEKIKQQIINYFTLLLGSENTNCLFFVDEKQIFHNEKYFYESFKFLQPECSNETLINILKIIANHNTNYCHLINERERGLHSIKSKITKYSPNDTVQIKINTQIFNLSKKHYHKLKDRFIAAPIFLDIMICTLLTRYKFYQHLEGSINLSADNVYKFINKFKYDSISLEAFAGSLNSNLSSYCSLFYDVEKYFDSLGNFFNLDTLIFNQKKIIICNPPFITSIMQKLSEKIIDILKNFPMMTIINIIPDWRSIFEFQEDADVININTNNQINRSDIKYSEYQILKKSEFFKKAFSIGNYNFYDFFSDKYRKIGDTNTLIVILSNRLDNVLVDQFELYLLEKK
;
A
#
# COMPACT_ATOMS: atom_id res chain seq x y z
N MET A 1 3.38 26.87 12.01
CA MET A 1 3.01 26.35 13.34
C MET A 1 1.78 25.46 13.21
N LEU A 2 1.71 24.31 13.90
CA LEU A 2 0.55 23.40 13.86
C LEU A 2 -0.61 23.98 14.69
N ILE A 3 -1.74 24.27 14.05
CA ILE A 3 -2.97 24.78 14.70
C ILE A 3 -3.95 23.61 14.88
N PHE A 4 -4.32 23.30 16.12
CA PHE A 4 -5.20 22.20 16.52
C PHE A 4 -5.95 22.46 17.84
N GLU A 5 -5.53 23.46 18.62
CA GLU A 5 -6.22 23.97 19.82
C GLU A 5 -6.81 25.35 19.52
N TYR A 6 -8.00 25.64 20.08
CA TYR A 6 -8.67 26.94 19.91
C TYR A 6 -7.80 28.12 20.36
N SER A 7 -7.07 27.96 21.47
CA SER A 7 -6.17 28.99 22.02
C SER A 7 -5.02 29.39 21.09
N GLN A 8 -4.79 28.65 20.00
CA GLN A 8 -3.80 28.99 18.98
C GLN A 8 -4.35 29.93 17.90
N LEU A 9 -5.67 30.13 17.85
CA LEU A 9 -6.33 31.08 16.95
C LEU A 9 -6.18 32.50 17.50
N LYS A 10 -5.49 33.35 16.73
CA LYS A 10 -5.19 34.74 17.10
C LYS A 10 -5.94 35.78 16.27
N ASN A 11 -6.41 35.38 15.10
CA ASN A 11 -7.05 36.27 14.15
C ASN A 11 -8.56 36.01 14.15
N GLU A 12 -9.31 37.07 13.89
CA GLU A 12 -10.77 37.11 13.88
C GLU A 12 -11.26 37.54 12.50
N LEU A 13 -12.44 37.08 12.12
CA LEU A 13 -13.12 37.47 10.90
C LEU A 13 -14.62 37.48 11.15
N ASP A 14 -15.27 38.60 10.86
CA ASP A 14 -16.73 38.68 10.88
C ASP A 14 -17.34 37.63 9.92
N TYR A 15 -18.29 36.86 10.43
CA TYR A 15 -18.89 35.73 9.72
C TYR A 15 -19.62 36.17 8.44
N HIS A 16 -20.35 37.29 8.48
CA HIS A 16 -21.08 37.80 7.31
C HIS A 16 -20.13 38.26 6.19
N ASN A 17 -19.00 38.86 6.57
CA ASN A 17 -17.94 39.23 5.63
C ASN A 17 -17.22 38.01 5.05
N ALA A 18 -17.05 36.94 5.84
CA ALA A 18 -16.47 35.69 5.37
C ALA A 18 -17.31 35.03 4.26
N LEU A 19 -18.65 35.04 4.42
CA LEU A 19 -19.58 34.46 3.46
C LEU A 19 -19.57 35.14 2.08
N LYS A 20 -19.30 36.45 2.03
CA LYS A 20 -19.38 37.23 0.78
C LYS A 20 -18.19 37.02 -0.16
N ASN A 21 -17.03 36.63 0.37
CA ASN A 21 -15.75 36.78 -0.35
C ASN A 21 -15.02 35.46 -0.62
N GLU A 22 -15.56 34.30 -0.21
CA GLU A 22 -14.78 33.05 -0.21
C GLU A 22 -15.45 31.83 -0.83
N ARG A 23 -14.62 30.96 -1.41
CA ARG A 23 -15.04 29.66 -1.93
C ARG A 23 -15.36 28.71 -0.77
N HIS A 24 -16.62 28.26 -0.70
CA HIS A 24 -17.03 27.24 0.25
C HIS A 24 -16.34 25.90 -0.04
N ILE A 25 -15.63 25.37 0.96
CA ILE A 25 -15.15 23.99 0.94
C ILE A 25 -16.07 23.13 1.81
N ASN A 26 -17.00 22.41 1.16
CA ASN A 26 -17.88 21.48 1.87
C ASN A 26 -17.18 20.12 2.08
N LEU A 27 -16.40 20.01 3.15
CA LEU A 27 -15.73 18.77 3.59
C LEU A 27 -16.45 18.09 4.76
N HIS A 28 -17.78 18.20 4.83
CA HIS A 28 -18.52 17.60 5.95
C HIS A 28 -18.59 16.07 5.88
N LEU A 29 -17.70 15.42 6.63
CA LEU A 29 -17.64 13.96 6.77
C LEU A 29 -17.86 13.58 8.24
N GLY A 30 -19.12 13.62 8.68
CA GLY A 30 -19.49 13.48 10.10
C GLY A 30 -18.89 12.28 10.84
N GLN A 31 -18.90 11.07 10.25
CA GLN A 31 -18.30 9.88 10.90
C GLN A 31 -16.77 9.95 10.93
N LEU A 32 -16.14 10.54 9.91
CA LEU A 32 -14.69 10.74 9.89
C LEU A 32 -14.23 11.77 10.91
N LYS A 33 -15.01 12.86 11.05
CA LYS A 33 -14.82 13.89 12.07
C LYS A 33 -14.79 13.26 13.45
N LEU A 34 -15.85 12.53 13.79
CA LEU A 34 -15.96 11.83 15.08
C LEU A 34 -14.80 10.84 15.29
N PHE A 35 -14.52 10.01 14.28
CA PHE A 35 -13.41 9.05 14.34
C PHE A 35 -12.07 9.67 14.73
N PHE A 36 -11.60 10.71 14.01
CA PHE A 36 -10.28 11.29 14.29
C PHE A 36 -10.25 12.08 15.59
N THR A 37 -11.34 12.78 15.89
CA THR A 37 -11.49 13.53 17.13
C THR A 37 -11.43 12.59 18.35
N GLU A 38 -12.11 11.45 18.30
CA GLU A 38 -12.12 10.46 19.38
C GLU A 38 -10.83 9.63 19.43
N LEU A 39 -10.28 9.25 18.27
CA LEU A 39 -8.97 8.58 18.19
C LEU A 39 -7.89 9.41 18.89
N PHE A 40 -7.89 10.73 18.70
CA PHE A 40 -6.97 11.62 19.39
C PHE A 40 -7.13 11.57 20.91
N PHE A 41 -8.37 11.64 21.41
CA PHE A 41 -8.67 11.56 22.83
C PHE A 41 -8.24 10.23 23.44
N LEU A 42 -8.64 9.10 22.82
CA LEU A 42 -8.29 7.76 23.29
C LEU A 42 -6.77 7.53 23.24
N ALA A 43 -6.10 7.90 22.15
CA ALA A 43 -4.64 7.79 22.06
C ALA A 43 -3.92 8.60 23.15
N LYS A 44 -4.50 9.73 23.58
CA LYS A 44 -3.95 10.61 24.61
C LYS A 44 -4.24 10.12 26.03
N LYS A 45 -5.39 9.48 26.29
CA LYS A 45 -5.91 9.27 27.65
C LYS A 45 -6.24 7.81 28.02
N ALA A 46 -6.31 6.88 27.07
CA ALA A 46 -6.70 5.49 27.33
C ALA A 46 -5.67 4.66 28.11
N LYS A 47 -4.46 5.18 28.34
CA LYS A 47 -3.44 4.46 29.11
C LYS A 47 -3.93 4.25 30.55
N HIS A 48 -3.97 3.00 31.01
CA HIS A 48 -4.49 2.60 32.33
C HIS A 48 -5.97 2.94 32.55
N ILE A 49 -6.76 2.80 31.48
CA ILE A 49 -8.22 2.87 31.48
C ILE A 49 -8.72 1.53 30.96
N ASN A 50 -9.84 1.04 31.49
CA ASN A 50 -10.49 -0.16 30.98
C ASN A 50 -11.84 0.12 30.28
N LYS A 51 -12.45 1.29 30.48
CA LYS A 51 -13.81 1.57 30.00
C LYS A 51 -13.94 2.95 29.36
N VAL A 52 -14.70 2.99 28.27
CA VAL A 52 -15.19 4.18 27.59
C VAL A 52 -16.71 4.20 27.73
N LEU A 53 -17.23 5.25 28.35
CA LEU A 53 -18.67 5.55 28.36
C LEU A 53 -18.94 6.60 27.28
N TYR A 54 -19.73 6.24 26.27
CA TYR A 54 -20.08 7.14 25.18
C TYR A 54 -21.59 7.35 25.11
N ILE A 55 -22.04 8.57 25.43
CA ILE A 55 -23.44 8.99 25.31
C ILE A 55 -23.64 9.83 24.04
N GLY A 56 -24.73 9.59 23.31
CA GLY A 56 -24.95 10.19 21.99
C GLY A 56 -24.16 9.46 20.89
N ALA A 57 -24.05 8.13 21.01
CA ALA A 57 -23.14 7.32 20.20
C ALA A 57 -23.72 6.86 18.84
N ALA A 58 -25.02 7.00 18.58
CA ALA A 58 -25.62 6.53 17.33
C ALA A 58 -25.44 7.52 16.16
N THR A 59 -25.37 7.07 14.90
CA THR A 59 -25.41 5.67 14.43
C THR A 59 -24.10 4.90 14.70
N GLY A 60 -23.00 5.60 15.01
CA GLY A 60 -21.81 4.99 15.60
C GLY A 60 -20.93 4.12 14.70
N TYR A 61 -21.12 4.08 13.37
CA TYR A 61 -20.38 3.20 12.46
C TYR A 61 -18.86 3.20 12.69
N HIS A 62 -18.27 4.39 12.85
CA HIS A 62 -16.85 4.58 13.10
C HIS A 62 -16.33 3.97 14.42
N ILE A 63 -17.21 3.80 15.41
CA ILE A 63 -16.87 3.23 16.73
C ILE A 63 -16.41 1.77 16.58
N SER A 64 -16.95 1.04 15.60
CA SER A 64 -16.47 -0.32 15.28
C SER A 64 -14.97 -0.33 15.02
N LYS A 65 -14.47 0.68 14.27
CA LYS A 65 -13.05 0.80 13.96
C LYS A 65 -12.23 1.25 15.18
N LEU A 66 -12.77 2.11 16.04
CA LEU A 66 -12.10 2.48 17.29
C LEU A 66 -11.98 1.29 18.24
N ALA A 67 -13.02 0.47 18.36
CA ALA A 67 -12.99 -0.74 19.18
C ALA A 67 -11.93 -1.75 18.70
N ASP A 68 -11.74 -1.88 17.38
CA ASP A 68 -10.67 -2.69 16.79
C ASP A 68 -9.27 -2.14 17.13
N LEU A 69 -9.11 -0.82 17.20
CA LEU A 69 -7.84 -0.16 17.54
C LEU A 69 -7.51 -0.18 19.03
N PHE A 70 -8.53 -0.33 19.89
CA PHE A 70 -8.39 -0.39 21.35
C PHE A 70 -9.07 -1.64 21.92
N PRO A 71 -8.58 -2.85 21.60
CA PRO A 71 -9.26 -4.10 21.96
C PRO A 71 -9.33 -4.35 23.47
N LYS A 72 -8.54 -3.64 24.28
CA LYS A 72 -8.54 -3.73 25.75
C LYS A 72 -9.56 -2.80 26.42
N LEU A 73 -10.16 -1.86 25.69
CA LEU A 73 -11.19 -0.97 26.22
C LEU A 73 -12.57 -1.57 26.00
N GLN A 74 -13.38 -1.60 27.06
CA GLN A 74 -14.81 -1.83 26.99
C GLN A 74 -15.53 -0.54 26.60
N PHE A 75 -16.32 -0.58 25.52
CA PHE A 75 -17.15 0.53 25.06
C PHE A 75 -18.60 0.32 25.51
N ASP A 76 -19.11 1.21 26.34
CA ASP A 76 -20.53 1.28 26.72
C ASP A 76 -21.18 2.43 25.93
N LEU A 77 -21.99 2.08 24.94
CA LEU A 77 -22.57 3.00 23.97
C LEU A 77 -24.05 3.25 24.27
N TRP A 78 -24.41 4.51 24.49
CA TRP A 78 -25.75 4.93 24.86
C TRP A 78 -26.31 5.90 23.84
N ASP A 79 -27.47 5.57 23.28
CA ASP A 79 -28.23 6.43 22.37
C ASP A 79 -29.63 5.85 22.16
N PRO A 80 -30.71 6.65 22.07
CA PRO A 80 -32.03 6.16 21.65
C PRO A 80 -32.12 5.88 20.14
N GLY A 81 -31.17 6.37 19.35
CA GLY A 81 -31.13 6.26 17.90
C GLY A 81 -30.61 4.91 17.41
N ARG A 82 -30.88 4.61 16.14
CA ARG A 82 -30.48 3.34 15.53
C ARG A 82 -28.96 3.24 15.39
N PHE A 83 -28.36 2.21 15.99
CA PHE A 83 -26.95 1.86 15.81
C PHE A 83 -26.67 1.14 14.48
N ASP A 84 -25.51 1.43 13.90
CA ASP A 84 -24.88 0.81 12.73
C ASP A 84 -23.46 0.37 13.08
N VAL A 85 -23.32 -0.24 14.27
CA VAL A 85 -22.05 -0.71 14.84
C VAL A 85 -21.93 -2.21 14.59
N SER A 86 -20.77 -2.65 14.09
CA SER A 86 -20.53 -4.09 13.92
C SER A 86 -20.32 -4.76 15.28
N PRO A 87 -20.91 -5.94 15.55
CA PRO A 87 -20.72 -6.63 16.82
C PRO A 87 -19.25 -6.88 17.14
N ARG A 88 -18.86 -6.61 18.38
CA ARG A 88 -17.52 -6.89 18.94
C ARG A 88 -17.65 -7.29 20.41
N PRO A 89 -16.75 -8.15 20.93
CA PRO A 89 -16.78 -8.55 22.34
C PRO A 89 -16.64 -7.38 23.32
N ASN A 90 -15.94 -6.32 22.91
CA ASN A 90 -15.65 -5.15 23.74
C ASN A 90 -16.63 -3.98 23.51
N ILE A 91 -17.80 -4.22 22.93
CA ILE A 91 -18.86 -3.21 22.75
C ILE A 91 -20.14 -3.69 23.43
N LYS A 92 -20.76 -2.81 24.24
CA LYS A 92 -22.11 -2.95 24.79
C LYS A 92 -22.96 -1.79 24.30
N ILE A 93 -24.15 -2.10 23.80
CA ILE A 93 -25.09 -1.12 23.26
C ILE A 93 -26.30 -1.03 24.18
N TYR A 94 -26.65 0.20 24.56
CA TYR A 94 -27.84 0.56 25.32
C TYR A 94 -28.69 1.49 24.45
N ASN A 95 -29.64 0.90 23.73
CA ASN A 95 -30.48 1.61 22.76
C ASN A 95 -31.64 2.36 23.45
N GLN A 96 -31.31 3.32 24.32
CA GLN A 96 -32.24 4.11 25.10
C GLN A 96 -31.63 5.46 25.50
N PHE A 97 -32.46 6.38 25.97
CA PHE A 97 -31.98 7.63 26.55
C PHE A 97 -31.13 7.37 27.80
N PHE A 98 -30.05 8.12 27.94
CA PHE A 98 -29.24 8.13 29.15
C PHE A 98 -29.84 9.11 30.17
N THR A 99 -29.96 8.69 31.42
CA THR A 99 -30.56 9.50 32.49
C THR A 99 -29.60 9.73 33.64
N ASP A 100 -29.97 10.63 34.56
CA ASP A 100 -29.19 10.83 35.79
C ASP A 100 -29.08 9.53 36.60
N THR A 101 -30.11 8.68 36.60
CA THR A 101 -30.05 7.39 37.31
C THR A 101 -29.00 6.46 36.71
N ASP A 102 -28.82 6.50 35.38
CA ASP A 102 -27.75 5.77 34.69
C ASP A 102 -26.37 6.36 35.02
N ALA A 103 -26.24 7.69 35.04
CA ALA A 103 -25.01 8.38 35.44
C ALA A 103 -24.51 7.90 36.82
N HIS A 104 -25.42 7.74 37.78
CA HIS A 104 -25.09 7.26 39.13
C HIS A 104 -24.56 5.83 39.15
N LYS A 105 -24.95 4.97 38.19
CA LYS A 105 -24.43 3.59 38.09
C LYS A 105 -22.93 3.57 37.81
N TYR A 106 -22.42 4.56 37.06
CA TYR A 106 -21.01 4.66 36.67
C TYR A 106 -20.12 5.35 37.71
N LYS A 107 -20.71 6.01 38.73
CA LYS A 107 -19.96 6.78 39.75
C LYS A 107 -18.89 5.96 40.49
N LYS A 108 -19.17 4.68 40.78
CA LYS A 108 -18.23 3.77 41.48
C LYS A 108 -16.98 3.44 40.67
N GLU A 109 -17.05 3.58 39.35
CA GLU A 109 -15.97 3.26 38.41
C GLU A 109 -15.23 4.52 37.91
N GLY A 110 -15.66 5.72 38.31
CA GLY A 110 -15.34 7.00 37.65
C GLY A 110 -13.85 7.18 37.27
N THR A 111 -12.92 6.96 38.18
CA THR A 111 -11.47 7.16 37.92
C THR A 111 -10.86 6.18 36.91
N ASN A 112 -11.62 5.17 36.48
CA ASN A 112 -11.25 4.18 35.47
C ASN A 112 -12.04 4.33 34.16
N ILE A 113 -12.86 5.39 34.04
CA ILE A 113 -13.69 5.69 32.88
C ILE A 113 -13.11 6.89 32.11
N LEU A 114 -13.12 6.76 30.78
CA LEU A 114 -13.14 7.92 29.89
C LEU A 114 -14.57 8.18 29.43
N PHE A 115 -15.03 9.41 29.58
CA PHE A 115 -16.40 9.79 29.23
C PHE A 115 -16.39 10.66 27.97
N MET A 116 -17.11 10.23 26.94
CA MET A 116 -17.34 10.98 25.70
C MET A 116 -18.83 11.28 25.56
N CYS A 117 -19.16 12.48 25.11
CA CYS A 117 -20.55 12.86 24.91
C CYS A 117 -20.74 13.65 23.61
N ASP A 118 -21.70 13.22 22.80
CA ASP A 118 -22.12 13.89 21.57
C ASP A 118 -23.65 14.01 21.44
N ILE A 119 -24.35 14.12 22.58
CA ILE A 119 -25.80 14.29 22.57
C ILE A 119 -26.24 15.50 21.74
N ARG A 120 -27.42 15.35 21.14
CA ARG A 120 -28.13 16.39 20.41
C ARG A 120 -29.62 16.20 20.64
N THR A 121 -30.30 17.22 21.14
CA THR A 121 -31.75 17.19 21.26
C THR A 121 -32.41 17.11 19.87
N ILE A 122 -33.33 16.14 19.68
CA ILE A 122 -33.95 15.81 18.37
C ILE A 122 -34.69 17.02 17.77
N LYS A 123 -35.25 17.90 18.62
CA LYS A 123 -35.97 19.13 18.22
C LYS A 123 -35.10 20.17 17.50
N ILE A 124 -33.76 20.11 17.62
CA ILE A 124 -32.85 21.03 16.92
C ILE A 124 -33.03 20.97 15.40
N ALA A 125 -33.30 19.78 14.84
CA ALA A 125 -33.51 19.63 13.40
C ALA A 125 -34.79 20.32 12.91
N GLU A 126 -35.83 20.32 13.74
CA GLU A 126 -37.10 21.00 13.49
C GLU A 126 -36.94 22.52 13.54
N PHE A 127 -36.32 23.05 14.60
CA PHE A 127 -36.08 24.49 14.72
C PHE A 127 -35.12 25.03 13.66
N LYS A 128 -34.12 24.22 13.26
CA LYS A 128 -33.25 24.56 12.13
C LYS A 128 -34.01 24.71 10.81
N LYS A 129 -35.04 23.88 10.58
CA LYS A 129 -35.91 24.00 9.40
C LYS A 129 -36.72 25.30 9.44
N ASN A 130 -37.13 25.71 10.64
CA ASN A 130 -37.94 26.90 10.89
C ASN A 130 -37.11 28.19 11.05
N LYS A 131 -35.78 28.12 11.01
CA LYS A 131 -34.83 29.23 11.22
C LYS A 131 -35.01 29.96 12.56
N ASP A 132 -35.44 29.23 13.60
CA ASP A 132 -35.63 29.75 14.95
C ASP A 132 -34.29 29.64 15.72
N ILE A 133 -33.42 30.64 15.57
CA ILE A 133 -32.04 30.60 16.08
C ILE A 133 -32.00 30.61 17.62
N GLU A 134 -32.84 31.42 18.25
CA GLU A 134 -32.93 31.55 19.71
C GLU A 134 -33.25 30.20 20.37
N LYS A 135 -34.31 29.52 19.93
CA LYS A 135 -34.65 28.18 20.44
C LYS A 135 -33.62 27.11 20.11
N MET A 136 -32.85 27.28 19.02
CA MET A 136 -31.75 26.36 18.73
C MET A 136 -30.60 26.53 19.71
N ASP A 137 -30.31 27.76 20.13
CA ASP A 137 -29.23 28.08 21.05
C ASP A 137 -29.60 27.68 22.49
N GLU A 138 -30.84 27.89 22.93
CA GLU A 138 -31.35 27.36 24.20
C GLU A 138 -31.14 25.85 24.33
N LEU A 139 -31.49 25.08 23.27
CA LEU A 139 -31.29 23.63 23.27
C LEU A 139 -29.81 23.22 23.29
N VAL A 140 -28.94 24.02 22.67
CA VAL A 140 -27.50 23.75 22.67
C VAL A 140 -26.90 24.01 24.06
N GLU A 141 -27.36 25.06 24.74
CA GLU A 141 -27.00 25.32 26.12
C GLU A 141 -27.48 24.20 27.06
N ASP A 142 -28.74 23.75 26.93
CA ASP A 142 -29.27 22.63 27.70
C ASP A 142 -28.46 21.35 27.50
N ASP A 143 -28.15 21.00 26.24
CA ASP A 143 -27.32 19.84 25.89
C ASP A 143 -25.92 19.97 26.51
N MET A 144 -25.32 21.17 26.51
CA MET A 144 -24.03 21.43 27.16
C MET A 144 -24.11 21.27 28.68
N MET A 145 -25.10 21.90 29.33
CA MET A 145 -25.24 21.82 30.78
C MET A 145 -25.56 20.40 31.27
N MET A 146 -26.30 19.62 30.48
CA MET A 146 -26.53 18.20 30.73
C MET A 146 -25.24 17.38 30.66
N GLN A 147 -24.38 17.63 29.68
CA GLN A 147 -23.04 17.01 29.60
C GLN A 147 -22.20 17.32 30.84
N ALA A 148 -22.18 18.57 31.29
CA ALA A 148 -21.45 18.98 32.49
C ALA A 148 -22.01 18.32 33.77
N LYS A 149 -23.34 18.25 33.88
CA LYS A 149 -24.01 17.55 35.00
C LYS A 149 -23.62 16.08 35.06
N TRP A 150 -23.68 15.35 33.94
CA TRP A 150 -23.27 13.94 33.92
C TRP A 150 -21.79 13.76 34.19
N ALA A 151 -20.92 14.62 33.67
CA ALA A 151 -19.50 14.60 34.01
C ALA A 151 -19.27 14.71 35.52
N LYS A 152 -20.00 15.61 36.20
CA LYS A 152 -19.94 15.79 37.65
C LYS A 152 -20.49 14.58 38.42
N ILE A 153 -21.61 13.99 37.99
CA ILE A 153 -22.20 12.80 38.64
C ILE A 153 -21.27 11.59 38.53
N ILE A 154 -20.75 11.33 37.32
CA ILE A 154 -19.91 10.17 37.00
C ILE A 154 -18.51 10.34 37.62
N ASN A 155 -18.00 11.57 37.67
CA ASN A 155 -16.64 11.93 38.04
C ASN A 155 -15.58 11.06 37.32
N PRO A 156 -15.58 11.06 35.97
CA PRO A 156 -14.68 10.22 35.18
C PRO A 156 -13.23 10.69 35.30
N LYS A 157 -12.25 9.91 34.82
CA LYS A 157 -10.84 10.35 34.83
C LYS A 157 -10.60 11.55 33.91
N TRP A 158 -11.23 11.52 32.73
CA TRP A 158 -11.23 12.59 31.73
C TRP A 158 -12.54 12.56 30.95
N THR A 159 -13.02 13.74 30.57
CA THR A 159 -14.15 13.91 29.66
C THR A 159 -13.71 14.50 28.34
N TYR A 160 -14.44 14.14 27.28
CA TYR A 160 -14.34 14.78 25.98
C TYR A 160 -15.74 15.13 25.48
N LEU A 161 -16.09 16.41 25.64
CA LEU A 161 -17.45 16.90 25.50
C LEU A 161 -17.62 17.68 24.21
N LYS A 162 -18.81 17.57 23.61
CA LYS A 162 -19.24 18.44 22.52
C LYS A 162 -19.39 19.86 23.06
N MET A 163 -18.78 20.82 22.37
CA MET A 163 -18.90 22.24 22.72
C MET A 163 -19.24 23.04 21.46
N ARG A 164 -20.34 23.79 21.50
CA ARG A 164 -20.69 24.81 20.50
C ARG A 164 -21.37 25.93 21.28
N LEU A 165 -20.74 27.09 21.35
CA LEU A 165 -21.38 28.22 22.02
C LEU A 165 -22.61 28.70 21.23
N PRO A 166 -23.62 29.25 21.91
CA PRO A 166 -24.72 29.97 21.26
C PRO A 166 -24.18 31.16 20.45
N TYR A 167 -24.91 31.55 19.41
CA TYR A 167 -24.54 32.67 18.53
C TYR A 167 -25.08 34.01 19.03
N GLU A 168 -26.28 34.02 19.63
CA GLU A 168 -26.95 35.25 20.08
C GLU A 168 -26.43 35.74 21.45
N ASP A 169 -26.09 34.83 22.37
CA ASP A 169 -25.58 35.22 23.68
C ASP A 169 -24.13 35.65 23.59
N GLU A 170 -23.84 36.89 24.03
CA GLU A 170 -22.46 37.42 24.03
C GLU A 170 -21.50 36.53 24.84
N LYS A 171 -22.01 35.92 25.93
CA LYS A 171 -21.21 35.11 26.84
C LYS A 171 -21.97 33.91 27.40
N MET A 172 -21.25 32.80 27.59
CA MET A 172 -21.78 31.56 28.17
C MET A 172 -20.86 31.02 29.26
N LYS A 173 -21.41 30.61 30.41
CA LYS A 173 -20.65 29.92 31.45
C LYS A 173 -20.61 28.43 31.20
N TYR A 174 -19.41 27.85 31.10
CA TYR A 174 -19.24 26.41 30.91
C TYR A 174 -17.96 25.89 31.56
N LEU A 175 -17.78 24.56 31.59
CA LEU A 175 -16.64 23.91 32.22
C LEU A 175 -15.31 24.38 31.63
N THR A 176 -14.31 24.63 32.49
CA THR A 176 -12.95 24.93 32.05
C THR A 176 -12.25 23.71 31.44
N GLY A 177 -11.36 23.92 30.47
CA GLY A 177 -10.58 22.83 29.87
C GLY A 177 -9.85 23.23 28.59
N LYS A 178 -9.20 22.25 27.96
CA LYS A 178 -8.54 22.44 26.66
C LYS A 178 -9.52 22.22 25.52
N ILE A 179 -9.63 23.19 24.63
CA ILE A 179 -10.55 23.14 23.48
C ILE A 179 -9.79 22.76 22.22
N TYR A 180 -10.24 21.70 21.57
CA TYR A 180 -9.64 21.13 20.36
C TYR A 180 -10.52 21.38 19.13
N LEU A 181 -9.87 21.75 18.03
CA LEU A 181 -10.47 21.87 16.70
C LEU A 181 -10.71 20.47 16.11
N GLN A 182 -11.69 20.35 15.21
CA GLN A 182 -12.12 19.06 14.66
C GLN A 182 -11.87 18.98 13.14
N PRO A 183 -11.14 17.98 12.61
CA PRO A 183 -11.02 17.76 11.17
C PRO A 183 -12.35 17.27 10.56
N TYR A 184 -12.63 17.66 9.32
CA TYR A 184 -13.83 17.27 8.56
C TYR A 184 -15.17 17.71 9.18
N SER A 185 -15.14 18.68 10.08
CA SER A 185 -16.32 19.34 10.61
C SER A 185 -17.07 20.11 9.52
N PRO A 186 -18.38 20.39 9.67
CA PRO A 186 -19.00 21.44 8.87
C PRO A 186 -18.34 22.79 9.19
N GLN A 187 -18.53 23.81 8.34
CA GLN A 187 -18.16 25.19 8.70
C GLN A 187 -19.06 25.62 9.88
N SER A 188 -18.53 25.48 11.10
CA SER A 188 -19.25 25.61 12.35
C SER A 188 -18.27 25.98 13.46
N THR A 189 -18.80 26.50 14.57
CA THR A 189 -18.11 26.76 15.83
C THR A 189 -18.00 25.51 16.72
N GLU A 190 -18.50 24.35 16.28
CA GLU A 190 -18.43 23.11 17.06
C GLU A 190 -16.98 22.64 17.25
N MET A 191 -16.59 22.48 18.51
CA MET A 191 -15.27 22.03 18.98
C MET A 191 -15.44 20.91 20.02
N ARG A 192 -14.32 20.43 20.58
CA ARG A 192 -14.32 19.48 21.71
C ARG A 192 -13.58 20.01 22.92
N LEU A 193 -14.24 19.95 24.07
CA LEU A 193 -13.66 20.29 25.36
C LEU A 193 -13.08 19.04 26.04
N LEU A 194 -11.78 19.06 26.33
CA LEU A 194 -11.09 18.08 27.17
C LEU A 194 -10.92 18.63 28.58
N THR A 195 -11.51 17.97 29.57
CA THR A 195 -11.36 18.38 30.98
C THR A 195 -11.36 17.20 31.95
N ASN A 196 -10.76 17.43 33.12
CA ASN A 196 -10.84 16.61 34.32
C ASN A 196 -11.22 17.46 35.54
N ASN A 197 -11.69 18.70 35.31
CA ASN A 197 -12.20 19.59 36.34
C ASN A 197 -13.69 19.82 36.05
N TYR A 198 -14.54 19.26 36.91
CA TYR A 198 -16.00 19.25 36.76
C TYR A 198 -16.70 20.25 37.69
N GLU A 199 -15.92 21.06 38.42
CA GLU A 199 -16.41 22.02 39.41
C GLU A 199 -16.19 23.47 38.98
N THR A 200 -15.17 23.73 38.16
CA THR A 200 -14.83 25.08 37.71
C THR A 200 -15.50 25.44 36.39
N TYR A 201 -16.31 26.50 36.43
CA TYR A 201 -16.92 27.12 35.27
C TYR A 201 -16.21 28.44 34.96
N ILE A 202 -16.01 28.72 33.68
CA ILE A 202 -15.50 30.01 33.19
C ILE A 202 -16.49 30.60 32.20
N GLU A 203 -16.43 31.93 32.08
CA GLU A 203 -17.23 32.67 31.11
C GLU A 203 -16.49 32.72 29.78
N TYR A 204 -17.11 32.15 28.74
CA TYR A 204 -16.61 32.18 27.37
C TYR A 204 -17.25 33.33 26.61
N ASN A 205 -16.47 34.05 25.80
CA ASN A 205 -16.99 35.06 24.88
C ASN A 205 -17.41 34.37 23.57
N SER A 206 -18.73 34.32 23.33
CA SER A 206 -19.29 33.63 22.17
C SER A 206 -18.94 34.33 20.86
N LYS A 207 -18.95 35.67 20.87
CA LYS A 207 -18.60 36.48 19.69
C LYS A 207 -17.14 36.27 19.27
N GLU A 208 -16.22 36.31 20.23
CA GLU A 208 -14.80 36.04 19.99
C GLU A 208 -14.60 34.62 19.40
N VAL A 209 -15.30 33.63 19.97
CA VAL A 209 -15.24 32.24 19.48
C VAL A 209 -15.76 32.14 18.06
N ASP A 210 -16.89 32.79 17.76
CA ASP A 210 -17.47 32.79 16.42
C ASP A 210 -16.53 33.41 15.38
N GLU A 211 -16.02 34.61 15.65
CA GLU A 211 -15.12 35.33 14.73
C GLU A 211 -13.79 34.60 14.51
N LYS A 212 -13.22 33.97 15.55
CA LYS A 212 -12.01 33.13 15.40
C LYS A 212 -12.28 31.86 14.61
N MET A 213 -13.42 31.22 14.84
CA MET A 213 -13.79 30.01 14.11
C MET A 213 -14.18 30.32 12.66
N ALA A 214 -14.78 31.47 12.38
CA ALA A 214 -14.97 31.97 11.03
C ALA A 214 -13.62 32.17 10.32
N TYR A 215 -12.67 32.87 10.94
CA TYR A 215 -11.31 33.01 10.39
C TYR A 215 -10.68 31.65 10.11
N PHE A 216 -10.76 30.71 11.05
CA PHE A 216 -10.23 29.36 10.86
C PHE A 216 -10.88 28.62 9.68
N ASN A 217 -12.21 28.59 9.61
CA ASN A 217 -12.97 27.84 8.62
C ASN A 217 -12.81 28.38 7.19
N PHE A 218 -12.55 29.68 7.04
CA PHE A 218 -12.45 30.36 5.75
C PHE A 218 -11.00 30.61 5.33
N LYS A 219 -10.14 31.13 6.23
CA LYS A 219 -8.75 31.49 5.89
C LYS A 219 -7.72 30.39 6.12
N ILE A 220 -7.87 29.59 7.17
CA ILE A 220 -6.85 28.60 7.55
C ILE A 220 -7.15 27.25 6.90
N ARG A 221 -8.32 26.68 7.21
CA ARG A 221 -8.65 25.29 6.90
C ARG A 221 -8.62 24.96 5.40
N PRO A 222 -9.14 25.82 4.49
CA PRO A 222 -9.10 25.61 3.04
C PRO A 222 -7.72 25.72 2.40
N PHE A 223 -6.91 26.67 2.87
CA PHE A 223 -5.67 27.11 2.22
C PHE A 223 -4.40 26.59 2.91
N PHE A 224 -4.56 25.69 3.89
CA PHE A 224 -3.44 25.12 4.60
C PHE A 224 -2.66 24.15 3.71
N HIS A 225 -1.37 24.41 3.52
CA HIS A 225 -0.46 23.51 2.82
C HIS A 225 0.70 23.07 3.71
N SER A 226 0.88 21.75 3.81
CA SER A 226 1.96 21.15 4.59
C SER A 226 3.06 20.60 3.71
N ASN A 227 4.31 20.82 4.13
CA ASN A 227 5.47 20.09 3.61
C ASN A 227 5.72 18.78 4.35
N LYS A 228 5.30 18.64 5.62
CA LYS A 228 5.63 17.48 6.47
C LYS A 228 5.07 16.18 5.91
N TRP A 229 3.82 16.23 5.46
CA TRP A 229 3.06 15.08 4.93
C TRP A 229 2.96 15.08 3.40
N LYS A 230 3.61 16.02 2.71
CA LYS A 230 3.49 16.19 1.25
C LYS A 230 3.75 14.88 0.49
N THR A 231 4.86 14.20 0.77
CA THR A 231 5.17 12.91 0.13
C THR A 231 4.09 11.85 0.32
N ILE A 232 3.49 11.77 1.51
CA ILE A 232 2.42 10.79 1.80
C ILE A 232 1.12 11.22 1.12
N MET A 233 0.80 12.51 1.16
CA MET A 233 -0.37 13.06 0.46
C MET A 233 -0.25 12.85 -1.05
N ASP A 234 0.92 13.08 -1.65
CA ASP A 234 1.17 12.85 -3.06
C ASP A 234 1.06 11.35 -3.41
N MET A 235 1.69 10.49 -2.59
CA MET A 235 1.65 9.03 -2.73
C MET A 235 0.22 8.47 -2.77
N TYR A 236 -0.65 8.97 -1.89
CA TYR A 236 -2.05 8.52 -1.77
C TYR A 236 -3.06 9.46 -2.44
N SER A 237 -2.57 10.46 -3.19
CA SER A 237 -3.38 11.48 -3.86
C SER A 237 -4.39 12.19 -2.94
N LEU A 238 -3.98 12.53 -1.73
CA LEU A 238 -4.76 13.27 -0.75
C LEU A 238 -4.73 14.77 -1.04
N LYS A 239 -5.85 15.47 -0.80
CA LYS A 239 -5.83 16.95 -0.80
C LYS A 239 -4.87 17.44 0.27
N ASN A 240 -3.94 18.33 -0.08
CA ASN A 240 -3.07 18.98 0.90
C ASN A 240 -3.81 20.17 1.53
N ASN A 241 -4.68 19.85 2.50
CA ASN A 241 -5.47 20.79 3.29
C ASN A 241 -5.29 20.54 4.79
N TRP A 242 -5.89 21.38 5.64
CA TRP A 242 -5.75 21.27 7.09
C TRP A 242 -6.35 19.97 7.65
N ASP A 243 -7.51 19.55 7.14
CA ASP A 243 -8.22 18.37 7.62
C ASP A 243 -7.37 17.10 7.47
N ASN A 244 -6.83 16.86 6.27
CA ASN A 244 -5.96 15.71 5.99
C ASN A 244 -4.63 15.80 6.76
N TYR A 245 -4.09 17.01 6.89
CA TYR A 245 -2.86 17.24 7.65
C TYR A 245 -3.02 16.87 9.14
N ILE A 246 -4.11 17.30 9.76
CA ILE A 246 -4.42 16.99 11.16
C ILE A 246 -4.74 15.52 11.34
N ALA A 247 -5.55 14.92 10.46
CA ALA A 247 -5.90 13.52 10.54
C ALA A 247 -4.67 12.59 10.39
N LEU A 248 -3.74 12.89 9.48
CA LEU A 248 -2.44 12.20 9.39
C LEU A 248 -1.59 12.42 10.65
N THR A 249 -1.62 13.62 11.22
CA THR A 249 -0.89 13.92 12.46
C THR A 249 -1.44 13.16 13.67
N ILE A 250 -2.78 13.03 13.77
CA ILE A 250 -3.45 12.20 14.79
C ILE A 250 -3.09 10.72 14.59
N THR A 251 -3.10 10.24 13.34
CA THR A 251 -2.71 8.86 13.01
C THR A 251 -1.26 8.57 13.43
N TYR A 252 -0.33 9.47 13.10
CA TYR A 252 1.07 9.38 13.52
C TYR A 252 1.20 9.37 15.04
N TYR A 253 0.45 10.24 15.72
CA TYR A 253 0.45 10.31 17.19
C TYR A 253 -0.04 9.02 17.82
N PHE A 254 -1.13 8.44 17.30
CA PHE A 254 -1.66 7.15 17.72
C PHE A 254 -0.62 6.04 17.54
N LEU A 255 -0.06 5.89 16.35
CA LEU A 255 0.95 4.86 16.05
C LEU A 255 2.17 4.97 16.96
N LYS A 256 2.67 6.19 17.16
CA LYS A 256 3.80 6.45 18.04
C LYS A 256 3.51 6.07 19.49
N ARG A 257 2.30 6.36 19.98
CA ARG A 257 1.91 6.13 21.39
C ARG A 257 1.52 4.71 21.70
N GLN A 258 0.81 4.04 20.78
CA GLN A 258 0.21 2.73 21.01
C GLN A 258 1.06 1.58 20.44
N HIS A 259 1.85 1.85 19.39
CA HIS A 259 2.61 0.83 18.68
C HIS A 259 4.12 1.11 18.60
N HIS A 260 4.59 2.25 19.14
CA HIS A 260 5.98 2.69 19.03
C HIS A 260 6.50 2.87 17.59
N ILE A 261 5.58 2.99 16.62
CA ILE A 261 5.89 3.19 15.19
C ILE A 261 6.07 4.68 14.90
N GLN A 262 7.19 5.05 14.26
CA GLN A 262 7.51 6.45 13.89
C GLN A 262 7.74 6.63 12.38
N SER A 263 7.21 5.73 11.56
CA SER A 263 7.32 5.76 10.10
C SER A 263 6.22 6.61 9.47
N LYS A 264 6.61 7.52 8.56
CA LYS A 264 5.65 8.30 7.75
C LYS A 264 4.88 7.40 6.79
N TYR A 265 5.54 6.38 6.24
CA TYR A 265 4.93 5.43 5.31
C TYR A 265 3.84 4.61 6.01
N ASP A 266 4.14 4.03 7.18
CA ASP A 266 3.16 3.29 7.97
C ASP A 266 2.01 4.18 8.40
N THR A 267 2.29 5.45 8.73
CA THR A 267 1.24 6.44 9.01
C THR A 267 0.29 6.62 7.83
N GLY A 268 0.83 6.78 6.62
CA GLY A 268 0.04 6.89 5.40
C GLY A 268 -0.81 5.64 5.14
N LYS A 269 -0.21 4.45 5.28
CA LYS A 269 -0.90 3.17 5.12
C LYS A 269 -2.06 3.00 6.12
N TYR A 270 -1.82 3.28 7.40
CA TYR A 270 -2.86 3.23 8.43
C TYR A 270 -3.95 4.29 8.23
N PHE A 271 -3.58 5.50 7.84
CA PHE A 271 -4.52 6.55 7.50
C PHE A 271 -5.44 6.11 6.35
N MET A 272 -4.87 5.56 5.27
CA MET A 272 -5.67 5.04 4.16
C MET A 272 -6.57 3.88 4.57
N ASN A 273 -6.12 2.99 5.46
CA ASN A 273 -6.98 1.94 6.00
C ASN A 273 -8.21 2.50 6.74
N ILE A 274 -8.07 3.62 7.44
CA ILE A 274 -9.19 4.33 8.09
C ILE A 274 -10.11 4.96 7.04
N ILE A 275 -9.55 5.65 6.05
CA ILE A 275 -10.33 6.26 4.96
C ILE A 275 -11.12 5.19 4.19
N ASN A 276 -10.47 4.08 3.84
CA ASN A 276 -11.05 2.98 3.09
C ASN A 276 -12.20 2.31 3.85
N PHE A 277 -12.07 2.14 5.17
CA PHE A 277 -13.16 1.66 6.03
C PHE A 277 -14.43 2.51 5.87
N HIS A 278 -14.30 3.84 5.78
CA HIS A 278 -15.43 4.73 5.57
C HIS A 278 -15.93 4.75 4.11
N ILE A 279 -15.02 4.74 3.14
CA ILE A 279 -15.37 4.66 1.70
C ILE A 279 -16.21 3.42 1.42
N MET A 280 -15.87 2.27 2.02
CA MET A 280 -16.62 1.02 1.83
C MET A 280 -18.10 1.13 2.23
N LYS A 281 -18.43 1.97 3.20
CA LYS A 281 -19.82 2.16 3.68
C LYS A 281 -20.53 3.33 3.01
N PHE A 282 -19.84 4.45 2.85
CA PHE A 282 -20.45 5.73 2.44
C PHE A 282 -20.12 6.14 1.00
N GLY A 283 -19.31 5.35 0.30
CA GLY A 283 -18.98 5.54 -1.11
C GLY A 283 -18.33 6.89 -1.42
N ASP A 284 -18.74 7.46 -2.55
CA ASP A 284 -18.08 8.61 -3.19
C ASP A 284 -18.07 9.89 -2.35
N LYS A 285 -18.94 10.00 -1.34
CA LYS A 285 -18.94 11.15 -0.42
C LYS A 285 -17.56 11.39 0.19
N TYR A 286 -16.80 10.32 0.44
CA TYR A 286 -15.48 10.37 1.08
C TYR A 286 -14.33 10.57 0.07
N ASN A 287 -14.60 10.54 -1.24
CA ASN A 287 -13.61 10.90 -2.26
C ASN A 287 -13.17 12.36 -2.13
N ASN A 288 -13.93 13.21 -1.42
CA ASN A 288 -13.53 14.59 -1.13
C ASN A 288 -12.24 14.72 -0.33
N VAL A 289 -11.78 13.64 0.33
CA VAL A 289 -10.46 13.51 0.98
C VAL A 289 -9.35 13.43 -0.08
N LEU A 290 -9.65 12.83 -1.22
CA LEU A 290 -8.76 12.60 -2.36
C LEU A 290 -8.81 13.80 -3.32
N PHE A 291 -7.72 14.00 -4.06
CA PHE A 291 -7.63 15.01 -5.09
C PHE A 291 -8.44 14.59 -6.33
N ASP A 292 -9.24 15.49 -6.93
CA ASP A 292 -10.11 15.11 -8.06
C ASP A 292 -9.31 14.70 -9.32
N MET A 293 -8.13 15.32 -9.53
CA MET A 293 -7.23 14.90 -10.63
C MET A 293 -6.58 13.52 -10.41
N SER A 294 -6.71 12.90 -9.22
CA SER A 294 -6.17 11.56 -9.00
C SER A 294 -6.82 10.52 -9.92
N SER A 295 -8.11 10.69 -10.19
CA SER A 295 -8.80 9.86 -11.18
C SER A 295 -8.13 9.97 -12.55
N MET A 296 -7.94 11.19 -13.05
CA MET A 296 -7.24 11.43 -14.31
C MET A 296 -5.80 10.90 -14.30
N ILE A 297 -5.07 10.96 -13.19
CA ILE A 297 -3.71 10.40 -13.09
C ILE A 297 -3.71 8.89 -13.32
N PHE A 298 -4.64 8.14 -12.71
CA PHE A 298 -4.70 6.69 -12.87
C PHE A 298 -5.18 6.27 -14.27
N PHE A 299 -6.15 6.99 -14.85
CA PHE A 299 -6.54 6.78 -16.26
C PHE A 299 -5.40 7.15 -17.22
N LYS A 300 -4.70 8.25 -16.98
CA LYS A 300 -3.51 8.64 -17.75
C LYS A 300 -2.42 7.59 -17.67
N LYS A 301 -2.17 7.02 -16.49
CA LYS A 301 -1.22 5.90 -16.34
C LYS A 301 -1.64 4.71 -17.22
N TYR A 302 -2.89 4.30 -17.16
CA TYR A 302 -3.39 3.21 -18.00
C TYR A 302 -3.25 3.50 -19.50
N ASP A 303 -3.63 4.70 -19.95
CA ASP A 303 -3.53 5.10 -21.35
C ASP A 303 -2.06 5.13 -21.83
N LEU A 304 -1.15 5.66 -21.00
CA LEU A 304 0.29 5.64 -21.27
C LEU A 304 0.83 4.22 -21.35
N GLU A 305 0.38 3.30 -20.51
CA GLU A 305 0.78 1.89 -20.60
C GLU A 305 0.35 1.24 -21.91
N ASN A 306 -0.83 1.57 -22.43
CA ASN A 306 -1.26 1.07 -23.73
C ASN A 306 -0.37 1.60 -24.85
N ILE A 307 -0.04 2.90 -24.83
CA ILE A 307 0.88 3.51 -25.80
C ILE A 307 2.25 2.81 -25.73
N ARG A 308 2.79 2.59 -24.53
CA ARG A 308 4.08 1.93 -24.34
C ARG A 308 4.10 0.52 -24.87
N VAL A 309 3.06 -0.27 -24.61
CA VAL A 309 2.96 -1.66 -25.11
C VAL A 309 2.82 -1.71 -26.64
N GLU A 310 2.02 -0.81 -27.22
CA GLU A 310 1.91 -0.69 -28.68
C GLU A 310 3.27 -0.39 -29.31
N LEU A 311 3.95 0.64 -28.82
CA LEU A 311 5.24 1.07 -29.34
C LEU A 311 6.34 0.03 -29.11
N TRP A 312 6.31 -0.68 -27.97
CA TRP A 312 7.22 -1.80 -27.71
C TRP A 312 7.05 -2.96 -28.69
N LYS A 313 5.81 -3.27 -29.09
CA LYS A 313 5.55 -4.29 -30.12
C LYS A 313 6.13 -3.87 -31.47
N ASN A 314 5.84 -2.65 -31.90
CA ASN A 314 6.36 -2.12 -33.17
C ASN A 314 7.90 -2.09 -33.18
N PHE A 315 8.52 -1.65 -32.07
CA PHE A 315 9.96 -1.69 -31.88
C PHE A 315 10.52 -3.11 -32.07
N LEU A 316 9.93 -4.11 -31.40
CA LEU A 316 10.38 -5.49 -31.50
C LEU A 316 10.22 -6.05 -32.91
N ASP A 317 9.12 -5.75 -33.61
CA ASP A 317 8.88 -6.19 -34.98
C ASP A 317 9.89 -5.56 -35.96
N GLU A 318 10.10 -4.25 -35.90
CA GLU A 318 11.03 -3.53 -36.78
C GLU A 318 12.48 -3.94 -36.56
N VAL A 319 12.92 -4.01 -35.30
CA VAL A 319 14.30 -4.35 -34.95
C VAL A 319 14.59 -5.80 -35.27
N SER A 320 13.67 -6.72 -34.95
CA SER A 320 13.89 -8.15 -35.27
C SER A 320 13.91 -8.41 -36.77
N SER A 321 13.06 -7.72 -37.54
CA SER A 321 13.09 -7.76 -39.01
C SER A 321 14.44 -7.28 -39.55
N SER A 322 14.91 -6.12 -39.08
CA SER A 322 16.20 -5.54 -39.51
C SER A 322 17.38 -6.45 -39.19
N ILE A 323 17.40 -7.06 -38.00
CA ILE A 323 18.45 -7.99 -37.59
C ILE A 323 18.40 -9.29 -38.41
N SER A 324 17.21 -9.82 -38.71
CA SER A 324 17.04 -11.06 -39.48
C SER A 324 17.57 -10.98 -40.91
N GLN A 325 17.76 -9.77 -41.45
CA GLN A 325 18.41 -9.57 -42.76
C GLN A 325 19.94 -9.70 -42.69
N ILE A 326 20.51 -9.58 -41.48
CA ILE A 326 21.95 -9.60 -41.22
C ILE A 326 22.39 -10.98 -40.74
N VAL A 327 21.50 -11.70 -40.03
CA VAL A 327 21.80 -13.00 -39.42
C VAL A 327 20.74 -14.04 -39.74
N ASN A 328 21.15 -15.31 -39.82
CA ASN A 328 20.25 -16.44 -40.08
C ASN A 328 19.55 -16.93 -38.79
N ILE A 329 18.79 -16.03 -38.14
CA ILE A 329 18.02 -16.31 -36.94
C ILE A 329 16.58 -15.89 -37.17
N SER A 330 15.61 -16.69 -36.71
CA SER A 330 14.20 -16.32 -36.81
C SER A 330 13.88 -15.06 -35.99
N THR A 331 12.97 -14.24 -36.49
CA THR A 331 12.52 -13.00 -35.83
C THR A 331 12.05 -13.25 -34.40
N GLU A 332 11.33 -14.34 -34.13
CA GLU A 332 10.88 -14.70 -32.79
C GLU A 332 12.03 -14.98 -31.81
N LYS A 333 13.10 -15.67 -32.26
CA LYS A 333 14.30 -15.86 -31.43
C LYS A 333 15.02 -14.54 -31.18
N ILE A 334 15.06 -13.64 -32.17
CA ILE A 334 15.66 -12.31 -32.00
C ILE A 334 14.84 -11.48 -30.98
N LYS A 335 13.51 -11.47 -31.10
CA LYS A 335 12.61 -10.78 -30.15
C LYS A 335 12.82 -11.27 -28.73
N GLN A 336 12.93 -12.59 -28.53
CA GLN A 336 13.26 -13.18 -27.24
C GLN A 336 14.57 -12.61 -26.65
N GLN A 337 15.63 -12.52 -27.46
CA GLN A 337 16.91 -11.97 -26.99
C GLN A 337 16.80 -10.49 -26.62
N ILE A 338 16.07 -9.71 -27.42
CA ILE A 338 15.84 -8.30 -27.12
C ILE A 338 15.04 -8.16 -25.81
N ILE A 339 13.98 -8.93 -25.62
CA ILE A 339 13.19 -8.92 -24.38
C ILE A 339 14.07 -9.31 -23.18
N ASN A 340 14.89 -10.35 -23.30
CA ASN A 340 15.80 -10.77 -22.23
C ASN A 340 16.80 -9.66 -21.89
N TYR A 341 17.38 -9.03 -22.92
CA TYR A 341 18.34 -7.95 -22.75
C TYR A 341 17.69 -6.74 -22.08
N PHE A 342 16.53 -6.28 -22.54
CA PHE A 342 15.83 -5.17 -21.90
C PHE A 342 15.34 -5.50 -20.49
N THR A 343 14.97 -6.76 -20.20
CA THR A 343 14.66 -7.20 -18.83
C THR A 343 15.85 -7.01 -17.90
N LEU A 344 17.07 -7.31 -18.37
CA LEU A 344 18.30 -7.04 -17.62
C LEU A 344 18.49 -5.52 -17.42
N LEU A 345 18.34 -4.71 -18.47
CA LEU A 345 18.59 -3.26 -18.40
C LEU A 345 17.64 -2.55 -17.42
N LEU A 346 16.33 -2.85 -17.52
CA LEU A 346 15.32 -2.39 -16.58
C LEU A 346 15.58 -2.93 -15.15
N GLY A 347 16.20 -4.11 -15.08
CA GLY A 347 16.59 -4.79 -13.85
C GLY A 347 17.82 -4.18 -13.17
N SER A 348 18.77 -3.62 -13.91
CA SER A 348 20.07 -3.25 -13.33
C SER A 348 20.28 -1.78 -13.05
N GLU A 349 19.43 -0.89 -13.58
CA GLU A 349 19.63 0.56 -13.46
C GLU A 349 18.34 1.30 -13.11
N ASN A 350 18.46 2.50 -12.54
CA ASN A 350 17.32 3.39 -12.34
C ASN A 350 16.89 3.96 -13.70
N THR A 351 15.99 3.27 -14.39
CA THR A 351 15.51 3.70 -15.71
C THR A 351 14.36 4.70 -15.59
N ASN A 352 14.50 5.87 -16.20
CA ASN A 352 13.45 6.88 -16.25
C ASN A 352 12.34 6.58 -17.28
N CYS A 353 12.58 5.66 -18.25
CA CYS A 353 11.71 5.48 -19.43
C CYS A 353 10.96 4.12 -19.50
N LEU A 354 10.88 3.39 -18.39
CA LEU A 354 9.99 2.24 -18.12
C LEU A 354 10.10 0.99 -19.02
N PHE A 355 10.00 1.11 -20.34
CA PHE A 355 10.24 0.05 -21.33
C PHE A 355 11.52 0.25 -22.13
N PHE A 356 11.91 1.50 -22.31
CA PHE A 356 13.09 1.88 -23.04
C PHE A 356 14.11 2.48 -22.07
N VAL A 357 15.37 2.51 -22.48
CA VAL A 357 16.49 2.91 -21.62
C VAL A 357 17.33 3.99 -22.29
N ASP A 358 18.17 4.66 -21.51
CA ASP A 358 19.15 5.58 -22.10
C ASP A 358 20.11 4.79 -22.98
N GLU A 359 20.48 5.35 -24.13
CA GLU A 359 21.41 4.74 -25.08
C GLU A 359 22.73 4.32 -24.41
N LYS A 360 23.23 5.11 -23.45
CA LYS A 360 24.44 4.77 -22.69
C LYS A 360 24.29 3.47 -21.93
N GLN A 361 23.10 3.15 -21.43
CA GLN A 361 22.82 1.91 -20.70
C GLN A 361 22.88 0.69 -21.61
N ILE A 362 22.45 0.84 -22.88
CA ILE A 362 22.54 -0.19 -23.92
C ILE A 362 24.00 -0.53 -24.20
N PHE A 363 24.87 0.46 -24.36
CA PHE A 363 26.28 0.18 -24.65
C PHE A 363 27.06 -0.24 -23.40
N HIS A 364 26.75 0.29 -22.21
CA HIS A 364 27.41 -0.09 -20.96
C HIS A 364 27.23 -1.58 -20.62
N ASN A 365 26.11 -2.18 -21.04
CA ASN A 365 25.78 -3.58 -20.78
C ASN A 365 25.97 -4.50 -22.01
N GLU A 366 26.67 -4.04 -23.05
CA GLU A 366 26.81 -4.74 -24.34
C GLU A 366 27.32 -6.18 -24.23
N LYS A 367 28.21 -6.45 -23.26
CA LYS A 367 28.78 -7.78 -23.05
C LYS A 367 27.71 -8.86 -22.86
N TYR A 368 26.65 -8.53 -22.12
CA TYR A 368 25.56 -9.48 -21.83
C TYR A 368 24.72 -9.75 -23.07
N PHE A 369 24.56 -8.75 -23.93
CA PHE A 369 23.92 -8.94 -25.23
C PHE A 369 24.79 -9.85 -26.11
N TYR A 370 26.09 -9.57 -26.21
CA TYR A 370 27.02 -10.35 -27.03
C TYR A 370 27.10 -11.82 -26.61
N GLU A 371 27.20 -12.11 -25.31
CA GLU A 371 27.22 -13.48 -24.77
C GLU A 371 25.92 -14.23 -25.11
N SER A 372 24.77 -13.59 -24.87
CA SER A 372 23.46 -14.19 -25.15
C SER A 372 23.22 -14.43 -26.64
N PHE A 373 23.69 -13.51 -27.50
CA PHE A 373 23.54 -13.62 -28.94
C PHE A 373 24.48 -14.67 -29.55
N LYS A 374 25.73 -14.74 -29.08
CA LYS A 374 26.69 -15.79 -29.48
C LYS A 374 26.21 -17.19 -29.08
N PHE A 375 25.44 -17.32 -28.02
CA PHE A 375 24.81 -18.61 -27.69
C PHE A 375 23.82 -19.07 -28.80
N LEU A 376 23.10 -18.14 -29.43
CA LEU A 376 22.21 -18.47 -30.55
C LEU A 376 22.96 -18.70 -31.86
N GLN A 377 24.02 -17.93 -32.11
CA GLN A 377 24.82 -18.03 -33.32
C GLN A 377 26.32 -17.85 -32.98
N PRO A 378 27.01 -18.96 -32.65
CA PRO A 378 28.41 -18.92 -32.21
C PRO A 378 29.37 -18.28 -33.22
N GLU A 379 29.09 -18.44 -34.51
CA GLU A 379 29.89 -17.91 -35.63
C GLU A 379 29.71 -16.39 -35.87
N CYS A 380 28.87 -15.70 -35.09
CA CYS A 380 28.61 -14.29 -35.30
C CYS A 380 29.83 -13.44 -34.91
N SER A 381 30.36 -12.65 -35.87
CA SER A 381 31.52 -11.79 -35.64
C SER A 381 31.22 -10.66 -34.65
N ASN A 382 32.25 -10.15 -33.95
CA ASN A 382 32.10 -9.01 -33.04
C ASN A 382 31.63 -7.75 -33.79
N GLU A 383 32.06 -7.54 -35.03
CA GLU A 383 31.61 -6.41 -35.86
C GLU A 383 30.12 -6.47 -36.15
N THR A 384 29.62 -7.67 -36.50
CA THR A 384 28.19 -7.92 -36.70
C THR A 384 27.38 -7.62 -35.43
N LEU A 385 27.88 -8.05 -34.27
CA LEU A 385 27.21 -7.80 -32.98
C LEU A 385 27.15 -6.31 -32.63
N ILE A 386 28.23 -5.57 -32.88
CA ILE A 386 28.26 -4.10 -32.71
C ILE A 386 27.22 -3.44 -33.62
N ASN A 387 27.13 -3.87 -34.88
CA ASN A 387 26.15 -3.34 -35.83
C ASN A 387 24.70 -3.64 -35.40
N ILE A 388 24.44 -4.85 -34.91
CA ILE A 388 23.13 -5.20 -34.35
C ILE A 388 22.78 -4.33 -33.14
N LEU A 389 23.74 -4.12 -32.22
CA LEU A 389 23.50 -3.30 -31.04
C LEU A 389 23.25 -1.84 -31.39
N LYS A 390 23.93 -1.30 -32.42
CA LYS A 390 23.64 0.03 -32.97
C LYS A 390 22.23 0.14 -33.55
N ILE A 391 21.74 -0.89 -34.25
CA ILE A 391 20.35 -0.93 -34.73
C ILE A 391 19.38 -0.85 -33.54
N ILE A 392 19.59 -1.68 -32.51
CA ILE A 392 18.79 -1.67 -31.28
C ILE A 392 18.80 -0.28 -30.63
N ALA A 393 19.98 0.32 -30.46
CA ALA A 393 20.16 1.63 -29.83
C ALA A 393 19.44 2.74 -30.60
N ASN A 394 19.61 2.79 -31.92
CA ASN A 394 18.98 3.80 -32.78
C ASN A 394 17.44 3.73 -32.72
N HIS A 395 16.88 2.52 -32.86
CA HIS A 395 15.43 2.34 -32.72
C HIS A 395 14.97 2.69 -31.29
N ASN A 396 15.69 2.27 -30.24
CA ASN A 396 15.35 2.60 -28.86
C ASN A 396 15.25 4.12 -28.65
N THR A 397 16.22 4.89 -29.13
CA THR A 397 16.21 6.36 -29.02
C THR A 397 15.01 6.95 -29.75
N ASN A 398 14.70 6.49 -30.96
CA ASN A 398 13.52 6.95 -31.72
C ASN A 398 12.21 6.67 -30.99
N TYR A 399 12.04 5.46 -30.44
CA TYR A 399 10.85 5.09 -29.69
C TYR A 399 10.73 5.79 -28.33
N CYS A 400 11.85 6.09 -27.66
CA CYS A 400 11.89 6.99 -26.51
C CYS A 400 11.31 8.38 -26.86
N HIS A 401 11.72 8.96 -27.99
CA HIS A 401 11.18 10.24 -28.46
C HIS A 401 9.68 10.16 -28.77
N LEU A 402 9.26 9.09 -29.44
CA LEU A 402 7.86 8.88 -29.81
C LEU A 402 6.94 8.70 -28.59
N ILE A 403 7.40 7.99 -27.55
CA ILE A 403 6.68 7.91 -26.27
C ILE A 403 6.51 9.30 -25.65
N ASN A 404 7.61 10.07 -25.59
CA ASN A 404 7.57 11.42 -25.00
C ASN A 404 6.65 12.36 -25.77
N GLU A 405 6.62 12.26 -27.10
CA GLU A 405 5.71 13.02 -27.95
C GLU A 405 4.25 12.63 -27.68
N ARG A 406 3.93 11.34 -27.71
CA ARG A 406 2.58 10.84 -27.43
C ARG A 406 2.12 11.16 -26.01
N GLU A 407 3.02 11.13 -25.02
CA GLU A 407 2.71 11.48 -23.63
C GLU A 407 2.37 12.96 -23.45
N ARG A 408 3.04 13.86 -24.19
CA ARG A 408 2.74 15.31 -24.18
C ARG A 408 1.39 15.62 -24.80
N GLY A 409 1.01 14.90 -25.87
CA GLY A 409 -0.29 15.04 -26.53
C GLY A 409 -1.45 14.31 -25.85
N LEU A 410 -1.19 13.54 -24.79
CA LEU A 410 -2.20 12.69 -24.17
C LEU A 410 -3.17 13.48 -23.29
N HIS A 411 -4.43 13.55 -23.72
CA HIS A 411 -5.56 14.03 -22.94
C HIS A 411 -6.43 12.86 -22.50
N SER A 412 -6.17 12.34 -21.30
CA SER A 412 -6.94 11.21 -20.75
C SER A 412 -8.31 11.64 -20.25
N ILE A 413 -9.33 10.93 -20.74
CA ILE A 413 -10.70 11.07 -20.26
C ILE A 413 -11.00 9.89 -19.33
N LYS A 414 -11.70 10.17 -18.23
CA LYS A 414 -12.16 9.13 -17.30
C LYS A 414 -13.00 8.10 -18.06
N SER A 415 -12.43 6.92 -18.27
CA SER A 415 -13.10 5.85 -18.99
C SER A 415 -14.07 5.11 -18.07
N LYS A 416 -15.21 4.66 -18.61
CA LYS A 416 -16.15 3.85 -17.84
C LYS A 416 -15.57 2.46 -17.64
N ILE A 417 -15.44 2.05 -16.38
CA ILE A 417 -15.03 0.69 -16.01
C ILE A 417 -16.28 -0.07 -15.60
N THR A 418 -16.45 -1.26 -16.17
CA THR A 418 -17.48 -2.22 -15.76
C THR A 418 -16.80 -3.48 -15.27
N LYS A 419 -17.22 -3.96 -14.11
CA LYS A 419 -16.71 -5.19 -13.51
C LYS A 419 -17.83 -6.22 -13.40
N TYR A 420 -17.54 -7.43 -13.82
CA TYR A 420 -18.40 -8.59 -13.75
C TYR A 420 -17.63 -9.73 -13.08
N SER A 421 -18.32 -10.64 -12.39
CA SER A 421 -17.67 -11.74 -11.65
C SER A 421 -18.35 -13.08 -11.93
N PRO A 422 -18.16 -13.65 -13.14
CA PRO A 422 -18.66 -14.98 -13.48
C PRO A 422 -17.88 -16.06 -12.73
N ASN A 423 -18.57 -16.99 -12.09
CA ASN A 423 -17.97 -18.21 -11.52
C ASN A 423 -16.73 -17.87 -10.65
N ASP A 424 -15.53 -18.40 -10.97
CA ASP A 424 -14.28 -18.16 -10.25
C ASP A 424 -13.38 -17.07 -10.86
N THR A 425 -13.92 -16.27 -11.79
CA THR A 425 -13.19 -15.22 -12.50
C THR A 425 -13.77 -13.84 -12.19
N VAL A 426 -12.92 -12.82 -12.21
CA VAL A 426 -13.27 -11.41 -12.24
C VAL A 426 -12.91 -10.86 -13.61
N GLN A 427 -13.91 -10.31 -14.30
CA GLN A 427 -13.75 -9.67 -15.58
C GLN A 427 -13.86 -8.15 -15.42
N ILE A 428 -12.82 -7.43 -15.84
CA ILE A 428 -12.78 -5.98 -15.81
C ILE A 428 -12.76 -5.50 -17.26
N LYS A 429 -13.77 -4.72 -17.65
CA LYS A 429 -13.84 -4.11 -18.98
C LYS A 429 -13.62 -2.60 -18.85
N ILE A 430 -12.71 -2.10 -19.66
CA ILE A 430 -12.41 -0.68 -19.81
C ILE A 430 -12.31 -0.37 -21.31
N ASN A 431 -13.14 0.55 -21.79
CA ASN A 431 -13.30 0.83 -23.21
C ASN A 431 -13.59 -0.45 -24.01
N THR A 432 -12.72 -0.80 -24.96
CA THR A 432 -12.80 -2.02 -25.78
C THR A 432 -12.03 -3.20 -25.19
N GLN A 433 -11.20 -2.99 -24.16
CA GLN A 433 -10.35 -4.02 -23.59
C GLN A 433 -11.05 -4.78 -22.46
N ILE A 434 -10.78 -6.08 -22.40
CA ILE A 434 -11.29 -7.00 -21.40
C ILE A 434 -10.11 -7.68 -20.71
N PHE A 435 -10.07 -7.60 -19.39
CA PHE A 435 -9.09 -8.25 -18.54
C PHE A 435 -9.79 -9.33 -17.72
N ASN A 436 -9.21 -10.53 -17.70
CA ASN A 436 -9.71 -11.64 -16.91
C ASN A 436 -8.67 -12.02 -15.86
N LEU A 437 -9.12 -12.23 -14.63
CA LEU A 437 -8.28 -12.64 -13.51
C LEU A 437 -9.07 -13.59 -12.61
N SER A 438 -8.45 -14.62 -12.04
CA SER A 438 -9.19 -15.45 -11.08
C SER A 438 -9.53 -14.66 -9.81
N LYS A 439 -10.63 -15.02 -9.13
CA LYS A 439 -11.07 -14.36 -7.90
C LYS A 439 -9.98 -14.35 -6.84
N LYS A 440 -9.25 -15.46 -6.70
CA LYS A 440 -8.11 -15.59 -5.80
C LYS A 440 -7.09 -14.46 -6.03
N HIS A 441 -6.68 -14.25 -7.28
CA HIS A 441 -5.68 -13.23 -7.62
C HIS A 441 -6.25 -11.81 -7.50
N TYR A 442 -7.52 -11.59 -7.86
CA TYR A 442 -8.17 -10.29 -7.66
C TYR A 442 -8.20 -9.88 -6.19
N HIS A 443 -8.60 -10.81 -5.30
CA HIS A 443 -8.61 -10.57 -3.86
C HIS A 443 -7.21 -10.31 -3.32
N LYS A 444 -6.22 -11.10 -3.74
CA LYS A 444 -4.82 -10.85 -3.37
C LYS A 444 -4.35 -9.44 -3.77
N LEU A 445 -4.61 -9.00 -5.00
CA LEU A 445 -4.26 -7.65 -5.44
C LEU A 445 -5.02 -6.58 -4.66
N LYS A 446 -6.32 -6.80 -4.39
CA LYS A 446 -7.14 -5.92 -3.57
C LYS A 446 -6.56 -5.74 -2.17
N ASP A 447 -6.16 -6.83 -1.52
CA ASP A 447 -5.66 -6.80 -0.15
C ASP A 447 -4.30 -6.11 -0.04
N ARG A 448 -3.53 -6.12 -1.14
CA ARG A 448 -2.24 -5.44 -1.26
C ARG A 448 -2.34 -4.01 -1.78
N PHE A 449 -3.50 -3.61 -2.27
CA PHE A 449 -3.66 -2.31 -2.90
C PHE A 449 -3.65 -1.19 -1.87
N ILE A 450 -2.66 -0.30 -1.95
CA ILE A 450 -2.46 0.74 -0.94
C ILE A 450 -3.14 2.08 -1.29
N ALA A 451 -3.53 2.29 -2.56
CA ALA A 451 -4.25 3.49 -2.98
C ALA A 451 -5.77 3.38 -2.72
N ALA A 452 -6.53 4.45 -3.03
CA ALA A 452 -7.96 4.47 -2.79
C ALA A 452 -8.70 3.39 -3.62
N PRO A 453 -9.58 2.55 -3.03
CA PRO A 453 -10.19 1.38 -3.67
C PRO A 453 -10.88 1.64 -5.02
N ILE A 454 -11.36 2.87 -5.26
CA ILE A 454 -11.94 3.29 -6.54
C ILE A 454 -10.94 3.18 -7.71
N PHE A 455 -9.64 3.20 -7.44
CA PHE A 455 -8.57 3.06 -8.43
C PHE A 455 -8.05 1.63 -8.57
N LEU A 456 -8.56 0.68 -7.79
CA LEU A 456 -8.09 -0.70 -7.82
C LEU A 456 -8.23 -1.30 -9.23
N ASP A 457 -9.41 -1.20 -9.82
CA ASP A 457 -9.71 -1.88 -11.08
C ASP A 457 -8.88 -1.28 -12.24
N ILE A 458 -8.72 0.05 -12.31
CA ILE A 458 -7.86 0.71 -13.33
C ILE A 458 -6.38 0.34 -13.13
N MET A 459 -5.92 0.21 -11.89
CA MET A 459 -4.54 -0.17 -11.60
C MET A 459 -4.26 -1.64 -11.86
N ILE A 460 -5.24 -2.53 -11.67
CA ILE A 460 -5.15 -3.93 -12.13
C ILE A 460 -5.05 -3.96 -13.66
N CYS A 461 -5.89 -3.22 -14.38
CA CYS A 461 -5.77 -3.13 -15.84
C CYS A 461 -4.40 -2.58 -16.27
N THR A 462 -3.90 -1.56 -15.58
CA THR A 462 -2.57 -0.97 -15.82
C THR A 462 -1.45 -2.01 -15.61
N LEU A 463 -1.51 -2.76 -14.51
CA LEU A 463 -0.58 -3.85 -14.19
C LEU A 463 -0.61 -4.96 -15.24
N LEU A 464 -1.80 -5.43 -15.62
CA LEU A 464 -1.95 -6.50 -16.62
C LEU A 464 -1.50 -6.03 -18.02
N THR A 465 -1.77 -4.78 -18.38
CA THR A 465 -1.21 -4.19 -19.61
C THR A 465 0.31 -4.13 -19.54
N ARG A 466 0.89 -3.71 -18.42
CA ARG A 466 2.35 -3.64 -18.24
C ARG A 466 3.05 -4.98 -18.48
N TYR A 467 2.47 -6.10 -18.02
CA TYR A 467 3.05 -7.42 -18.26
C TYR A 467 3.08 -7.85 -19.73
N LYS A 468 2.31 -7.19 -20.62
CA LYS A 468 2.39 -7.38 -22.08
C LYS A 468 3.73 -6.98 -22.69
N PHE A 469 4.60 -6.34 -21.92
CA PHE A 469 6.03 -6.20 -22.23
C PHE A 469 6.65 -7.54 -22.68
N TYR A 470 6.28 -8.63 -22.01
CA TYR A 470 6.84 -9.95 -22.27
C TYR A 470 6.23 -10.68 -23.47
N GLN A 471 5.16 -10.15 -24.08
CA GLN A 471 4.46 -10.76 -25.21
C GLN A 471 4.19 -12.27 -25.01
N HIS A 472 4.75 -13.13 -25.86
CA HIS A 472 4.58 -14.58 -25.79
C HIS A 472 5.26 -15.22 -24.56
N LEU A 473 6.06 -14.47 -23.80
CA LEU A 473 6.80 -14.92 -22.61
C LEU A 473 6.14 -14.60 -21.28
N GLU A 474 4.94 -14.00 -21.31
CA GLU A 474 4.19 -13.66 -20.10
C GLU A 474 4.07 -14.85 -19.14
N GLY A 475 3.77 -16.03 -19.67
CA GLY A 475 3.62 -17.24 -18.86
C GLY A 475 4.93 -17.76 -18.26
N SER A 476 6.08 -17.55 -18.93
CA SER A 476 7.37 -18.10 -18.47
C SER A 476 8.03 -17.28 -17.36
N ILE A 477 7.62 -16.03 -17.18
CA ILE A 477 8.25 -15.09 -16.23
C ILE A 477 7.44 -14.97 -14.92
N ASN A 478 6.20 -15.47 -14.91
CA ASN A 478 5.30 -15.40 -13.76
C ASN A 478 5.17 -16.73 -13.01
N LEU A 479 6.26 -17.48 -12.94
CA LEU A 479 6.29 -18.82 -12.35
C LEU A 479 6.74 -18.78 -10.91
N SER A 480 6.06 -19.53 -10.05
CA SER A 480 6.43 -19.68 -8.64
C SER A 480 6.83 -21.10 -8.30
N ALA A 481 7.91 -21.21 -7.53
CA ALA A 481 8.40 -22.42 -6.91
C ALA A 481 7.61 -22.78 -5.64
N ASP A 482 6.34 -23.16 -5.82
CA ASP A 482 5.34 -23.29 -4.76
C ASP A 482 5.78 -24.18 -3.57
N ASN A 483 6.61 -25.20 -3.80
CA ASN A 483 7.13 -26.04 -2.71
C ASN A 483 8.00 -25.26 -1.71
N VAL A 484 8.79 -24.29 -2.18
CA VAL A 484 9.63 -23.46 -1.31
C VAL A 484 8.75 -22.56 -0.43
N TYR A 485 7.72 -21.95 -1.00
CA TYR A 485 6.81 -21.09 -0.24
C TYR A 485 5.92 -21.88 0.72
N LYS A 486 5.52 -23.11 0.36
CA LYS A 486 4.83 -24.03 1.28
C LYS A 486 5.70 -24.39 2.49
N PHE A 487 7.01 -24.58 2.29
CA PHE A 487 7.96 -24.74 3.40
C PHE A 487 7.99 -23.51 4.31
N ILE A 488 8.17 -22.32 3.73
CA ILE A 488 8.20 -21.04 4.47
C ILE A 488 6.93 -20.86 5.30
N ASN A 489 5.76 -21.18 4.72
CA ASN A 489 4.48 -21.11 5.42
C ASN A 489 4.35 -22.17 6.52
N LYS A 490 4.74 -23.44 6.27
CA LYS A 490 4.69 -24.54 7.26
C LYS A 490 5.46 -24.17 8.53
N PHE A 491 6.62 -23.54 8.38
CA PHE A 491 7.50 -23.17 9.49
C PHE A 491 7.38 -21.70 9.92
N LYS A 492 6.38 -20.97 9.41
CA LYS A 492 6.04 -19.57 9.78
C LYS A 492 7.20 -18.58 9.59
N TYR A 493 7.95 -18.72 8.50
CA TYR A 493 9.09 -17.86 8.18
C TYR A 493 8.73 -16.63 7.33
N ASP A 494 7.47 -16.43 6.94
CA ASP A 494 7.06 -15.33 6.04
C ASP A 494 7.53 -13.93 6.51
N SER A 495 7.38 -13.61 7.79
CA SER A 495 7.71 -12.28 8.32
C SER A 495 9.18 -11.90 8.18
N ILE A 496 10.08 -12.89 8.17
CA ILE A 496 11.54 -12.71 8.02
C ILE A 496 12.03 -13.05 6.61
N SER A 497 11.12 -13.38 5.69
CA SER A 497 11.45 -13.78 4.33
C SER A 497 11.23 -12.64 3.33
N LEU A 498 12.05 -12.63 2.27
CA LEU A 498 11.96 -11.72 1.14
C LEU A 498 11.99 -12.52 -0.16
N GLU A 499 11.04 -12.24 -1.05
CA GLU A 499 11.03 -12.79 -2.40
C GLU A 499 11.75 -11.82 -3.35
N ALA A 500 12.94 -12.19 -3.83
CA ALA A 500 13.81 -11.30 -4.60
C ALA A 500 13.32 -11.05 -6.04
N PHE A 501 12.61 -12.01 -6.65
CA PHE A 501 12.10 -11.90 -8.01
C PHE A 501 10.66 -12.34 -8.04
N ALA A 502 9.76 -11.36 -8.14
CA ALA A 502 8.34 -11.58 -8.18
C ALA A 502 7.63 -10.40 -8.86
N GLY A 503 6.32 -10.50 -8.85
CA GLY A 503 5.33 -9.55 -9.28
C GLY A 503 4.15 -9.60 -8.33
N SER A 504 3.30 -8.58 -8.40
CA SER A 504 2.11 -8.44 -7.56
C SER A 504 1.14 -9.60 -7.80
N LEU A 505 1.15 -10.14 -9.02
CA LEU A 505 0.40 -11.34 -9.41
C LEU A 505 0.99 -12.61 -8.80
N ASN A 506 2.30 -12.87 -8.96
CA ASN A 506 2.91 -14.17 -8.65
C ASN A 506 3.67 -14.29 -7.31
N SER A 507 3.80 -13.19 -6.57
CA SER A 507 4.42 -13.20 -5.23
C SER A 507 3.70 -14.12 -4.24
N ASN A 508 4.42 -14.80 -3.38
CA ASN A 508 3.83 -15.68 -2.36
C ASN A 508 4.03 -15.16 -0.95
N LEU A 509 5.02 -14.27 -0.78
CA LEU A 509 5.33 -13.67 0.51
C LEU A 509 4.71 -12.28 0.66
N SER A 510 4.60 -11.84 1.91
CA SER A 510 4.18 -10.47 2.25
C SER A 510 5.20 -9.41 1.84
N SER A 511 6.47 -9.79 1.66
CA SER A 511 7.56 -8.90 1.22
C SER A 511 8.18 -9.44 -0.06
N TYR A 512 8.10 -8.67 -1.13
CA TYR A 512 8.60 -9.06 -2.45
C TYR A 512 9.18 -7.88 -3.22
N CYS A 513 10.12 -8.19 -4.09
CA CYS A 513 10.70 -7.28 -5.06
C CYS A 513 10.11 -7.54 -6.45
N SER A 514 10.04 -6.50 -7.27
CA SER A 514 9.49 -6.61 -8.62
C SER A 514 10.13 -5.64 -9.60
N LEU A 515 10.06 -5.96 -10.89
CA LEU A 515 10.69 -5.18 -11.95
C LEU A 515 9.98 -3.83 -12.17
N PHE A 516 8.64 -3.84 -12.16
CA PHE A 516 7.81 -2.71 -12.56
C PHE A 516 7.33 -1.87 -11.37
N TYR A 517 8.29 -1.40 -10.55
CA TYR A 517 8.00 -0.72 -9.29
C TYR A 517 7.05 0.50 -9.42
N ASP A 518 7.12 1.24 -10.52
CA ASP A 518 6.29 2.43 -10.74
C ASP A 518 4.77 2.14 -10.77
N VAL A 519 4.39 0.92 -11.16
CA VAL A 519 3.02 0.39 -11.13
C VAL A 519 2.82 -0.49 -9.89
N GLU A 520 3.81 -1.29 -9.53
CA GLU A 520 3.67 -2.32 -8.48
C GLU A 520 3.85 -1.80 -7.06
N LYS A 521 4.38 -0.59 -6.88
CA LYS A 521 4.36 0.12 -5.59
C LYS A 521 2.96 0.27 -5.02
N TYR A 522 1.94 0.34 -5.89
CA TYR A 522 0.54 0.41 -5.48
C TYR A 522 0.01 -0.92 -4.93
N PHE A 523 0.77 -2.01 -5.08
CA PHE A 523 0.47 -3.36 -4.61
C PHE A 523 1.52 -3.88 -3.59
N ASP A 524 2.19 -2.96 -2.88
CA ASP A 524 3.15 -3.25 -1.79
C ASP A 524 4.49 -3.86 -2.24
N SER A 525 4.87 -3.72 -3.53
CA SER A 525 6.23 -4.07 -4.00
C SER A 525 7.29 -3.21 -3.30
N LEU A 526 8.42 -3.82 -2.94
CA LEU A 526 9.59 -3.14 -2.38
C LEU A 526 10.51 -2.57 -3.47
N GLY A 527 10.17 -2.79 -4.74
CA GLY A 527 10.94 -2.34 -5.90
C GLY A 527 11.93 -3.39 -6.39
N ASN A 528 12.92 -2.93 -7.15
CA ASN A 528 13.86 -3.81 -7.83
C ASN A 528 14.90 -4.38 -6.85
N PHE A 529 15.07 -5.70 -6.84
CA PHE A 529 16.01 -6.37 -5.93
C PHE A 529 17.45 -5.89 -6.09
N PHE A 530 17.92 -5.61 -7.32
CA PHE A 530 19.29 -5.14 -7.55
C PHE A 530 19.55 -3.75 -6.96
N ASN A 531 18.52 -2.92 -6.83
CA ASN A 531 18.62 -1.55 -6.29
C ASN A 531 17.94 -1.39 -4.91
N LEU A 532 17.65 -2.50 -4.25
CA LEU A 532 16.93 -2.50 -2.96
C LEU A 532 17.75 -1.85 -1.85
N ASP A 533 17.09 -1.07 -0.99
CA ASP A 533 17.70 -0.48 0.20
C ASP A 533 18.22 -1.59 1.15
N THR A 534 19.52 -1.52 1.43
CA THR A 534 20.23 -2.49 2.27
C THR A 534 19.68 -2.60 3.69
N LEU A 535 18.99 -1.58 4.21
CA LEU A 535 18.38 -1.62 5.55
C LEU A 535 17.33 -2.71 5.69
N ILE A 536 16.72 -3.17 4.59
CA ILE A 536 15.73 -4.26 4.59
C ILE A 536 16.35 -5.58 5.09
N PHE A 537 17.65 -5.83 4.81
CA PHE A 537 18.35 -7.07 5.21
C PHE A 537 18.60 -7.17 6.73
N ASN A 538 18.36 -6.09 7.48
CA ASN A 538 18.33 -6.15 8.94
C ASN A 538 17.13 -6.95 9.46
N GLN A 539 16.01 -6.95 8.73
CA GLN A 539 14.77 -7.62 9.12
C GLN A 539 14.50 -8.90 8.33
N LYS A 540 14.97 -8.95 7.08
CA LYS A 540 14.77 -10.08 6.17
C LYS A 540 15.98 -11.00 6.20
N LYS A 541 15.84 -12.15 6.87
CA LYS A 541 16.90 -13.14 7.13
C LYS A 541 16.90 -14.31 6.16
N ILE A 542 15.80 -14.49 5.43
CA ILE A 542 15.68 -15.49 4.38
C ILE A 542 15.38 -14.76 3.07
N ILE A 543 16.18 -15.00 2.04
CA ILE A 543 15.92 -14.47 0.70
C ILE A 543 15.67 -15.65 -0.23
N ILE A 544 14.53 -15.61 -0.91
CA ILE A 544 14.15 -16.61 -1.91
C ILE A 544 14.32 -15.97 -3.27
N CYS A 545 15.16 -16.58 -4.09
CA CYS A 545 15.46 -16.10 -5.42
C CYS A 545 14.94 -17.11 -6.45
N ASN A 546 14.00 -16.66 -7.29
CA ASN A 546 13.55 -17.38 -8.48
C ASN A 546 13.68 -16.43 -9.67
N PRO A 547 14.91 -16.10 -10.11
CA PRO A 547 15.12 -15.15 -11.19
C PRO A 547 14.52 -15.66 -12.49
N PRO A 548 14.19 -14.76 -13.45
CA PRO A 548 13.96 -15.20 -14.82
C PRO A 548 15.18 -15.97 -15.34
N PHE A 549 14.96 -17.00 -16.17
CA PHE A 549 16.02 -17.88 -16.69
C PHE A 549 16.82 -17.20 -17.81
N ILE A 550 17.44 -16.07 -17.46
CA ILE A 550 18.28 -15.21 -18.28
C ILE A 550 19.65 -15.23 -17.60
N THR A 551 20.65 -15.78 -18.29
CA THR A 551 22.02 -16.01 -17.77
C THR A 551 22.63 -14.76 -17.13
N SER A 552 22.56 -13.63 -17.82
CA SER A 552 23.06 -12.34 -17.32
C SER A 552 22.40 -11.87 -16.02
N ILE A 553 21.11 -12.15 -15.82
CA ILE A 553 20.39 -11.82 -14.57
C ILE A 553 20.82 -12.79 -13.46
N MET A 554 20.95 -14.09 -13.76
CA MET A 554 21.39 -15.11 -12.81
C MET A 554 22.84 -14.90 -12.36
N GLN A 555 23.71 -14.42 -13.26
CA GLN A 555 25.08 -14.04 -12.94
C GLN A 555 25.11 -12.83 -11.99
N LYS A 556 24.45 -11.72 -12.35
CA LYS A 556 24.35 -10.54 -11.47
C LYS A 556 23.73 -10.89 -10.11
N LEU A 557 22.74 -11.80 -10.10
CA LEU A 557 22.15 -12.30 -8.86
C LEU A 557 23.19 -13.02 -8.00
N SER A 558 23.98 -13.92 -8.59
CA SER A 558 24.98 -14.71 -7.87
C SER A 558 26.00 -13.82 -7.17
N GLU A 559 26.48 -12.79 -7.87
CA GLU A 559 27.37 -11.76 -7.30
C GLU A 559 26.70 -11.02 -6.13
N LYS A 560 25.45 -10.57 -6.33
CA LYS A 560 24.71 -9.83 -5.31
C LYS A 560 24.42 -10.63 -4.05
N ILE A 561 24.02 -11.90 -4.15
CA ILE A 561 23.72 -12.71 -2.96
C ILE A 561 24.98 -13.06 -2.16
N ILE A 562 26.13 -13.23 -2.83
CA ILE A 562 27.41 -13.39 -2.16
C ILE A 562 27.78 -12.11 -1.40
N ASP A 563 27.59 -10.93 -2.01
CA ASP A 563 27.82 -9.64 -1.32
C ASP A 563 26.91 -9.48 -0.09
N ILE A 564 25.63 -9.83 -0.21
CA ILE A 564 24.69 -9.82 0.92
C ILE A 564 25.18 -10.74 2.05
N LEU A 565 25.63 -11.96 1.72
CA LEU A 565 26.12 -12.92 2.72
C LEU A 565 27.43 -12.48 3.38
N LYS A 566 28.27 -11.68 2.71
CA LYS A 566 29.47 -11.10 3.33
C LYS A 566 29.14 -9.98 4.30
N ASN A 567 28.15 -9.16 3.96
CA ASN A 567 27.87 -7.91 4.68
C ASN A 567 26.79 -8.03 5.76
N PHE A 568 25.90 -9.04 5.70
CA PHE A 568 24.77 -9.18 6.62
C PHE A 568 24.78 -10.53 7.33
N PRO A 569 24.88 -10.58 8.68
CA PRO A 569 24.94 -11.83 9.42
C PRO A 569 23.57 -12.52 9.51
N MET A 570 23.61 -13.82 9.77
CA MET A 570 22.45 -14.70 10.02
C MET A 570 21.48 -14.80 8.83
N MET A 571 22.02 -14.79 7.62
CA MET A 571 21.31 -14.84 6.36
C MET A 571 21.28 -16.25 5.77
N THR A 572 20.15 -16.60 5.17
CA THR A 572 20.01 -17.79 4.33
C THR A 572 19.40 -17.40 2.98
N ILE A 573 19.99 -17.88 1.90
CA ILE A 573 19.51 -17.67 0.54
C ILE A 573 19.06 -19.02 -0.01
N ILE A 574 17.85 -19.07 -0.56
CA ILE A 574 17.33 -20.21 -1.32
C ILE A 574 17.22 -19.75 -2.77
N ASN A 575 18.16 -20.18 -3.61
CA ASN A 575 18.21 -19.82 -5.02
C ASN A 575 17.67 -20.96 -5.90
N ILE A 576 16.70 -20.66 -6.74
CA ILE A 576 15.99 -21.61 -7.61
C ILE A 576 16.33 -21.25 -9.06
N ILE A 577 17.09 -22.12 -9.72
CA ILE A 577 17.60 -21.90 -11.08
C ILE A 577 17.43 -23.18 -11.90
N PRO A 578 17.44 -23.13 -13.24
CA PRO A 578 17.42 -24.34 -14.05
C PRO A 578 18.71 -25.13 -13.85
N ASP A 579 18.61 -26.47 -13.83
CA ASP A 579 19.78 -27.36 -13.76
C ASP A 579 20.44 -27.47 -15.15
N TRP A 580 21.13 -26.41 -15.56
CA TRP A 580 21.90 -26.35 -16.80
C TRP A 580 23.35 -26.82 -16.66
N ARG A 581 23.68 -27.52 -15.56
CA ARG A 581 25.00 -28.14 -15.38
C ARG A 581 25.34 -29.01 -16.59
N SER A 582 26.57 -28.90 -17.04
CA SER A 582 27.12 -29.74 -18.11
C SER A 582 27.07 -31.23 -17.75
N ILE A 583 27.31 -32.10 -18.74
CA ILE A 583 27.42 -33.56 -18.49
C ILE A 583 28.45 -33.85 -17.39
N PHE A 584 29.63 -33.24 -17.48
CA PHE A 584 30.70 -33.40 -16.49
C PHE A 584 30.30 -32.88 -15.11
N GLU A 585 29.76 -31.66 -15.02
CA GLU A 585 29.32 -31.09 -13.75
C GLU A 585 28.21 -31.90 -13.09
N PHE A 586 27.30 -32.49 -13.87
CA PHE A 586 26.23 -33.30 -13.31
C PHE A 586 26.74 -34.63 -12.75
N GLN A 587 27.71 -35.26 -13.43
CA GLN A 587 28.27 -36.55 -13.03
C GLN A 587 29.24 -36.45 -11.85
N GLU A 588 30.04 -35.39 -11.79
CA GLU A 588 31.08 -35.23 -10.75
C GLU A 588 30.54 -34.63 -9.43
N ASP A 589 29.43 -33.89 -9.47
CA ASP A 589 28.94 -33.13 -8.31
C ASP A 589 28.10 -34.00 -7.35
N ALA A 590 28.82 -34.83 -6.58
CA ALA A 590 28.26 -35.75 -5.59
C ALA A 590 27.54 -35.06 -4.41
N ASP A 591 27.76 -33.75 -4.22
CA ASP A 591 27.14 -32.96 -3.16
C ASP A 591 25.68 -32.55 -3.48
N VAL A 592 25.21 -32.80 -4.72
CA VAL A 592 23.84 -32.49 -5.12
C VAL A 592 22.92 -33.67 -4.89
N ILE A 593 21.86 -33.43 -4.11
CA ILE A 593 20.83 -34.44 -3.86
C ILE A 593 19.87 -34.47 -5.04
N ASN A 594 19.82 -35.62 -5.72
CA ASN A 594 18.90 -35.85 -6.84
C ASN A 594 17.54 -36.38 -6.32
N ILE A 595 16.44 -35.73 -6.74
CA ILE A 595 15.06 -36.07 -6.38
C ILE A 595 14.26 -36.22 -7.67
N ASN A 596 13.80 -37.44 -7.99
CA ASN A 596 12.98 -37.75 -9.17
C ASN A 596 13.54 -37.16 -10.49
N THR A 597 14.88 -37.09 -10.61
CA THR A 597 15.58 -36.44 -11.72
C THR A 597 15.39 -37.20 -13.02
N ASN A 598 15.16 -36.46 -14.11
CA ASN A 598 15.26 -37.06 -15.44
C ASN A 598 16.74 -37.16 -15.82
N ASN A 599 17.22 -38.38 -16.06
CA ASN A 599 18.61 -38.63 -16.48
C ASN A 599 18.76 -38.58 -18.01
N GLN A 600 17.66 -38.47 -18.77
CA GLN A 600 17.66 -38.38 -20.23
C GLN A 600 17.66 -36.93 -20.76
N ILE A 601 18.04 -35.96 -19.94
CA ILE A 601 18.11 -34.55 -20.35
C ILE A 601 19.33 -34.36 -21.24
N ASN A 602 19.14 -33.74 -22.42
CA ASN A 602 20.23 -33.29 -23.27
C ASN A 602 21.00 -32.16 -22.55
N ARG A 603 22.10 -32.52 -21.89
CA ARG A 603 23.01 -31.58 -21.22
C ARG A 603 24.09 -31.12 -22.21
N SER A 604 24.49 -29.86 -22.07
CA SER A 604 25.61 -29.28 -22.82
C SER A 604 26.96 -29.79 -22.29
N ASP A 605 28.02 -29.71 -23.10
CA ASP A 605 29.40 -29.88 -22.62
C ASP A 605 29.96 -28.61 -21.97
N ILE A 606 29.29 -27.47 -22.14
CA ILE A 606 29.71 -26.17 -21.62
C ILE A 606 29.31 -26.04 -20.16
N LYS A 607 30.30 -25.72 -19.30
CA LYS A 607 30.10 -25.52 -17.87
C LYS A 607 29.18 -24.35 -17.58
N TYR A 608 28.30 -24.51 -16.58
CA TYR A 608 27.33 -23.50 -16.17
C TYR A 608 27.92 -22.55 -15.12
N SER A 609 28.37 -21.37 -15.56
CA SER A 609 29.21 -20.46 -14.75
C SER A 609 28.50 -19.95 -13.48
N GLU A 610 27.20 -19.70 -13.56
CA GLU A 610 26.39 -19.14 -12.47
C GLU A 610 26.31 -20.10 -11.29
N TYR A 611 26.05 -21.39 -11.55
CA TYR A 611 26.07 -22.39 -10.49
C TYR A 611 27.46 -22.54 -9.87
N GLN A 612 28.52 -22.51 -10.69
CA GLN A 612 29.89 -22.62 -10.21
C GLN A 612 30.30 -21.48 -9.28
N ILE A 613 29.83 -20.24 -9.53
CA ILE A 613 30.05 -19.10 -8.63
C ILE A 613 29.46 -19.38 -7.24
N LEU A 614 28.24 -19.94 -7.19
CA LEU A 614 27.57 -20.26 -5.92
C LEU A 614 28.22 -21.45 -5.22
N LYS A 615 28.53 -22.50 -5.97
CA LYS A 615 29.11 -23.75 -5.46
C LYS A 615 30.48 -23.55 -4.81
N LYS A 616 31.31 -22.67 -5.39
CA LYS A 616 32.65 -22.35 -4.88
C LYS A 616 32.66 -21.32 -3.76
N SER A 617 31.50 -20.72 -3.44
CA SER A 617 31.39 -19.77 -2.33
C SER A 617 31.56 -20.47 -0.99
N GLU A 618 32.25 -19.82 -0.04
CA GLU A 618 32.35 -20.27 1.35
C GLU A 618 30.98 -20.40 2.06
N PHE A 619 29.95 -19.74 1.51
CA PHE A 619 28.59 -19.79 2.04
C PHE A 619 27.76 -20.95 1.50
N PHE A 620 28.27 -21.73 0.53
CA PHE A 620 27.54 -22.88 0.00
C PHE A 620 27.24 -23.89 1.11
N LYS A 621 25.97 -24.32 1.21
CA LYS A 621 25.55 -25.33 2.20
C LYS A 621 25.05 -26.60 1.53
N LYS A 622 24.15 -26.46 0.55
CA LYS A 622 23.49 -27.62 -0.06
C LYS A 622 22.91 -27.29 -1.43
N ALA A 623 22.75 -28.30 -2.27
CA ALA A 623 22.02 -28.18 -3.52
C ALA A 623 21.16 -29.42 -3.81
N PHE A 624 20.02 -29.20 -4.45
CA PHE A 624 19.04 -30.22 -4.80
C PHE A 624 18.70 -30.11 -6.28
N SER A 625 18.84 -31.20 -7.03
CA SER A 625 18.31 -31.29 -8.41
C SER A 625 17.00 -32.06 -8.38
N ILE A 626 15.93 -31.39 -8.78
CA ILE A 626 14.57 -31.93 -8.71
C ILE A 626 14.02 -32.05 -10.13
N GLY A 627 13.73 -33.29 -10.54
CA GLY A 627 13.05 -33.54 -11.81
C GLY A 627 11.54 -33.37 -11.71
N ASN A 628 10.90 -33.12 -12.85
CA ASN A 628 9.45 -32.91 -12.95
C ASN A 628 8.90 -31.82 -12.02
N TYR A 629 9.71 -30.79 -11.72
CA TYR A 629 9.30 -29.71 -10.84
C TYR A 629 8.13 -28.91 -11.44
N ASN A 630 7.03 -28.82 -10.69
CA ASN A 630 5.83 -28.09 -11.11
C ASN A 630 5.88 -26.65 -10.61
N PHE A 631 5.91 -25.71 -11.54
CA PHE A 631 5.76 -24.29 -11.23
C PHE A 631 4.29 -23.89 -11.32
N TYR A 632 3.86 -23.00 -10.44
CA TYR A 632 2.53 -22.42 -10.52
C TYR A 632 2.57 -21.18 -11.43
N ASP A 633 1.75 -21.19 -12.48
CA ASP A 633 1.56 -20.10 -13.42
C ASP A 633 0.32 -19.30 -13.02
N PHE A 634 0.55 -18.04 -12.65
CA PHE A 634 -0.47 -17.15 -12.13
C PHE A 634 -1.42 -16.59 -13.19
N PHE A 635 -1.00 -16.52 -14.46
CA PHE A 635 -1.86 -16.03 -15.54
C PHE A 635 -2.87 -17.11 -15.96
N SER A 636 -2.40 -18.36 -16.05
CA SER A 636 -3.27 -19.48 -16.41
C SER A 636 -3.98 -20.13 -15.22
N ASP A 637 -3.61 -19.77 -13.98
CA ASP A 637 -4.09 -20.37 -12.73
C ASP A 637 -3.91 -21.91 -12.72
N LYS A 638 -2.76 -22.37 -13.23
CA LYS A 638 -2.45 -23.79 -13.42
C LYS A 638 -1.01 -24.09 -13.03
N TYR A 639 -0.76 -25.34 -12.63
CA TYR A 639 0.60 -25.85 -12.52
C TYR A 639 1.09 -26.30 -13.88
N ARG A 640 2.35 -25.99 -14.20
CA ARG A 640 3.00 -26.42 -15.44
C ARG A 640 4.48 -26.72 -15.21
N LYS A 641 5.03 -27.57 -16.08
CA LYS A 641 6.46 -27.86 -16.15
C LYS A 641 7.16 -26.84 -17.04
N ILE A 642 8.42 -26.53 -16.74
CA ILE A 642 9.25 -25.65 -17.58
C ILE A 642 10.24 -26.53 -18.35
N GLY A 643 9.88 -26.87 -19.59
CA GLY A 643 10.72 -27.69 -20.47
C GLY A 643 11.08 -29.06 -19.89
N ASP A 644 12.09 -29.67 -20.49
CA ASP A 644 12.61 -30.99 -20.08
C ASP A 644 13.80 -30.88 -19.11
N THR A 645 14.01 -29.73 -18.46
CA THR A 645 15.14 -29.54 -17.54
C THR A 645 14.76 -29.80 -16.08
N ASN A 646 15.71 -30.29 -15.27
CA ASN A 646 15.54 -30.35 -13.82
C ASN A 646 15.63 -28.94 -13.22
N THR A 647 15.07 -28.74 -12.03
CA THR A 647 15.22 -27.50 -11.25
C THR A 647 16.29 -27.70 -10.19
N LEU A 648 17.25 -26.78 -10.13
CA LEU A 648 18.29 -26.77 -9.12
C LEU A 648 17.92 -25.77 -8.01
N ILE A 649 17.83 -26.25 -6.78
CA ILE A 649 17.67 -25.41 -5.59
C ILE A 649 19.00 -25.38 -4.84
N VAL A 650 19.64 -24.21 -4.79
CA VAL A 650 20.93 -23.98 -4.14
C VAL A 650 20.73 -23.17 -2.87
N ILE A 651 21.24 -23.66 -1.75
CA ILE A 651 21.15 -23.00 -0.45
C ILE A 651 22.52 -22.48 -0.04
N LEU A 652 22.57 -21.18 0.24
CA LEU A 652 23.73 -20.50 0.80
C LEU A 652 23.39 -19.93 2.17
N SER A 653 24.31 -19.98 3.12
CA SER A 653 24.09 -19.38 4.43
C SER A 653 25.38 -19.04 5.15
N ASN A 654 25.38 -17.92 5.87
CA ASN A 654 26.41 -17.53 6.84
C ASN A 654 25.95 -17.72 8.29
N ARG A 655 24.84 -18.45 8.51
CA ARG A 655 24.40 -18.83 9.85
C ARG A 655 25.38 -19.84 10.45
N LEU A 656 25.58 -19.75 11.76
CA LEU A 656 26.34 -20.74 12.52
C LEU A 656 25.53 -22.04 12.68
N ASP A 657 24.20 -21.92 12.78
CA ASP A 657 23.29 -23.06 12.79
C ASP A 657 22.89 -23.48 11.36
N ASN A 658 22.70 -24.79 11.16
CA ASN A 658 22.18 -25.35 9.90
C ASN A 658 20.68 -25.68 9.99
N VAL A 659 19.97 -25.26 11.04
CA VAL A 659 18.60 -25.68 11.36
C VAL A 659 17.65 -25.51 10.16
N LEU A 660 17.70 -24.35 9.49
CA LEU A 660 16.84 -24.09 8.34
C LEU A 660 17.18 -24.99 7.14
N VAL A 661 18.47 -25.20 6.89
CA VAL A 661 18.96 -26.05 5.80
C VAL A 661 18.50 -27.49 6.01
N ASP A 662 18.68 -28.01 7.22
CA ASP A 662 18.31 -29.37 7.60
C ASP A 662 16.79 -29.57 7.56
N GLN A 663 16.01 -28.60 8.07
CA GLN A 663 14.56 -28.64 7.97
C GLN A 663 14.05 -28.62 6.53
N PHE A 664 14.68 -27.83 5.66
CA PHE A 664 14.30 -27.75 4.26
C PHE A 664 14.63 -29.05 3.51
N GLU A 665 15.79 -29.64 3.79
CA GLU A 665 16.16 -30.96 3.27
C GLU A 665 15.13 -32.02 3.65
N LEU A 666 14.83 -32.15 4.95
CA LEU A 666 13.83 -33.10 5.45
C LEU A 666 12.48 -32.87 4.77
N TYR A 667 12.06 -31.61 4.64
CA TYR A 667 10.81 -31.25 3.95
C TYR A 667 10.78 -31.70 2.49
N LEU A 668 11.88 -31.56 1.75
CA LEU A 668 11.97 -32.00 0.36
C LEU A 668 12.00 -33.53 0.25
N LEU A 669 12.69 -34.22 1.15
CA LEU A 669 12.81 -35.68 1.16
C LEU A 669 11.51 -36.38 1.60
N GLU A 670 10.74 -35.80 2.53
CA GLU A 670 9.41 -36.29 2.94
C GLU A 670 8.38 -36.27 1.79
N LYS A 671 8.63 -35.47 0.75
CA LYS A 671 7.77 -35.35 -0.43
C LYS A 671 8.19 -36.24 -1.61
N LYS A 672 9.17 -37.13 -1.42
CA LYS A 672 9.65 -38.07 -2.45
C LYS A 672 8.56 -39.00 -2.95
#